data_AF-A0A925EB55-F1
#
_entry.id   AF-A0A925EB55-F1
#
_cell.length_a   1.000
_cell.length_b   1.000
_cell.length_c   1.000
_cell.angle_alpha   90.00
_cell.angle_beta   90.00
_cell.angle_gamma   90.00
#
_symmetry.space_group_name_H-M   'P 1'
#
loop_
_entity.id
_entity.type
_entity.pdbx_description
1 polymer ?
#
loop_
_entity_poly.entity_id
_entity_poly.type
_entity_poly.pdbx_seq_one_letter_code
_entity_poly.pdbx_strand_id
1 'polypeptide(L)'
;MSNWSGKTLGRVQIGELIARGGMAEVYVGEHTSLNRKVAVKIMRDHVDSDPETQSRFEREARVVASLRHPNIIQMFDYQLVEGQPCLIMELVPGATLGSYLKALHQREEKLPFDMVSRILSALASAIDYAHEQNIVHRDIKPANVLLRSATGPVDVNKPLPDDVEPILTDFGLVRLLDSSIQTSTGTVSGTPAYMSPEQARGDKVDRKTDIYSLGVVLYEMLAGTIPFDAESSFGMLMKHINDRPPAIESISSDLQTVMDRALAKDPQIRYSSAKELADEFIGVFNGQTVSINTADFAKIAQQNSEPKQERPFPWVWAGIGALVIFGLAFASFRFFLSPTQPENQSVGRVSLLDFNALMDRATVTVSGLSTPEPGTHYEVWYLAEGGEIRRNIGKVSMDDAAQGQLVFNNSDQENILSLYDQLEVTIESDNDVSPDVSSGDVVASSVFPPLALIHVRHVLVSFQSAPNEIALIQGLWNTADSIDTNTLELRDAFNNGDEELVRLKTEQIINQLVGNTNEQHRDWNENGTIDDPGDGFGLFENGNQGYILNTISHAQFAAESADATENIQVHSAHVVACIENMKTWSEQLLEKTLQLQEMPFGSDMDPLINEMVFLSNQVLFGSDVNGNELIEPTAGEGGGDTAYEHSYYMAEMPLLLGEHQIPSPAK
;
A
#
# COMPACT_ATOMS: atom_id res chain seq x y z
N MET A 1 -2.09 19.07 -18.12
CA MET A 1 -1.66 17.80 -18.76
C MET A 1 -1.67 17.94 -20.27
N SER A 2 -0.63 17.43 -20.93
CA SER A 2 -0.37 17.58 -22.37
C SER A 2 -1.30 16.68 -23.21
N ASN A 3 -2.07 17.23 -24.15
CA ASN A 3 -2.79 16.41 -25.13
C ASN A 3 -1.79 15.90 -26.19
N TRP A 4 -1.57 14.58 -26.25
CA TRP A 4 -0.66 13.94 -27.20
C TRP A 4 -1.30 13.64 -28.56
N SER A 5 -2.63 13.67 -28.64
CA SER A 5 -3.38 13.38 -29.86
C SER A 5 -3.00 14.37 -30.97
N GLY A 6 -2.65 13.85 -32.14
CA GLY A 6 -2.23 14.64 -33.31
C GLY A 6 -0.74 15.06 -33.31
N LYS A 7 0.01 14.81 -32.22
CA LYS A 7 1.47 15.00 -32.22
C LYS A 7 2.16 13.88 -33.02
N THR A 8 3.42 14.10 -33.38
CA THR A 8 4.26 13.09 -34.08
C THR A 8 5.53 12.82 -33.27
N LEU A 9 5.78 11.55 -32.96
CA LEU A 9 7.00 11.06 -32.30
C LEU A 9 7.88 10.35 -33.32
N GLY A 10 8.92 11.03 -33.78
CA GLY A 10 9.78 10.54 -34.86
C GLY A 10 8.97 10.25 -36.12
N ARG A 11 8.72 8.98 -36.41
CA ARG A 11 7.94 8.50 -37.58
C ARG A 11 6.51 8.06 -37.24
N VAL A 12 6.09 8.19 -35.98
CA VAL A 12 4.77 7.75 -35.50
C VAL A 12 3.88 8.95 -35.28
N GLN A 13 2.78 9.04 -36.00
CA GLN A 13 1.73 10.01 -35.74
C GLN A 13 0.80 9.47 -34.65
N ILE A 14 0.64 10.21 -33.55
CA ILE A 14 -0.23 9.83 -32.44
C ILE A 14 -1.67 10.16 -32.80
N GLY A 15 -2.53 9.16 -32.69
CA GLY A 15 -3.97 9.23 -32.88
C GLY A 15 -4.71 9.30 -31.55
N GLU A 16 -5.74 8.47 -31.41
CA GLU A 16 -6.67 8.50 -30.28
C GLU A 16 -6.12 7.77 -29.05
N LEU A 17 -6.49 8.25 -27.86
CA LEU A 17 -6.21 7.60 -26.58
C LEU A 17 -7.01 6.29 -26.47
N ILE A 18 -6.34 5.17 -26.19
CA ILE A 18 -6.94 3.83 -26.01
C ILE A 18 -7.19 3.56 -24.53
N ALA A 19 -6.21 3.86 -23.68
CA ALA A 19 -6.25 3.53 -22.26
C ALA A 19 -5.47 4.55 -21.45
N ARG A 20 -5.95 4.79 -20.23
CA ARG A 20 -5.32 5.69 -19.26
C ARG A 20 -5.13 4.93 -17.95
N GLY A 21 -3.88 4.73 -17.53
CA GLY A 21 -3.50 4.12 -16.26
C GLY A 21 -2.83 5.13 -15.32
N GLY A 22 -2.46 4.69 -14.11
CA GLY A 22 -1.79 5.54 -13.11
C GLY A 22 -0.43 6.07 -13.58
N MET A 23 0.39 5.21 -14.18
CA MET A 23 1.78 5.49 -14.58
C MET A 23 1.95 5.86 -16.07
N ALA A 24 0.96 5.57 -16.91
CA ALA A 24 1.09 5.73 -18.36
C ALA A 24 -0.25 5.97 -19.07
N GLU A 25 -0.16 6.54 -20.26
CA GLU A 25 -1.24 6.65 -21.23
C GLU A 25 -0.90 5.85 -22.48
N VAL A 26 -1.87 5.17 -23.08
CA VAL A 26 -1.67 4.38 -24.29
C VAL A 26 -2.53 4.95 -25.41
N TYR A 27 -1.90 5.30 -26.52
CA TYR A 27 -2.54 5.86 -27.71
C TYR A 27 -2.42 4.89 -28.89
N VAL A 28 -3.38 4.96 -29.83
CA VAL A 28 -3.17 4.43 -31.19
C VAL A 28 -2.19 5.36 -31.87
N GLY A 29 -1.19 4.81 -32.54
CA GLY A 29 -0.31 5.55 -33.45
C GLY A 29 -0.35 4.98 -34.86
N GLU A 30 0.11 5.76 -35.82
CA GLU A 30 0.36 5.33 -37.19
C GLU A 30 1.84 5.54 -37.54
N HIS A 31 2.55 4.45 -37.82
CA HIS A 31 3.93 4.52 -38.27
C HIS A 31 3.97 4.91 -39.75
N THR A 32 4.19 6.20 -40.03
CA THR A 32 4.08 6.82 -41.36
C THR A 32 4.89 6.14 -42.47
N SER A 33 6.11 5.65 -42.19
CA SER A 33 6.94 4.99 -43.22
C SER A 33 6.53 3.54 -43.53
N LEU A 34 5.83 2.89 -42.60
CA LEU A 34 5.40 1.49 -42.73
C LEU A 34 3.89 1.37 -42.99
N ASN A 35 3.17 2.49 -42.92
CA ASN A 35 1.73 2.59 -43.06
C ASN A 35 0.99 1.56 -42.20
N ARG A 36 1.40 1.45 -40.93
CA ARG A 36 0.93 0.44 -39.97
C ARG A 36 0.50 1.10 -38.67
N LYS A 37 -0.61 0.61 -38.10
CA LYS A 37 -1.05 0.99 -36.75
C LYS A 37 -0.16 0.38 -35.67
N VAL A 38 0.16 1.16 -34.65
CA VAL A 38 0.97 0.80 -33.49
C VAL A 38 0.27 1.26 -32.21
N ALA A 39 0.66 0.72 -31.07
CA ALA A 39 0.33 1.29 -29.77
C ALA A 39 1.50 2.13 -29.29
N VAL A 40 1.22 3.31 -28.72
CA VAL A 40 2.21 4.23 -28.17
C VAL A 40 1.91 4.39 -26.69
N LYS A 41 2.72 3.78 -25.83
CA LYS A 41 2.63 3.90 -24.38
C LYS A 41 3.57 5.02 -23.91
N ILE A 42 2.98 6.09 -23.40
CA ILE A 42 3.68 7.28 -22.92
C ILE A 42 3.65 7.24 -21.40
N MET A 43 4.81 7.15 -20.77
CA MET A 43 4.95 7.22 -19.32
C MET A 43 4.70 8.64 -18.84
N ARG A 44 4.03 8.79 -17.69
CA ARG A 44 3.69 10.11 -17.15
C ARG A 44 4.87 10.75 -16.44
N ASP A 45 5.66 9.93 -15.78
CA ASP A 45 6.82 10.38 -15.03
C ASP A 45 7.98 10.68 -15.99
N HIS A 46 8.73 11.72 -15.65
CA HIS A 46 9.91 12.09 -16.41
C HIS A 46 11.05 11.23 -15.93
N VAL A 47 11.86 10.70 -16.86
CA VAL A 47 13.16 10.15 -16.46
C VAL A 47 14.00 11.34 -16.03
N ASP A 48 14.68 11.19 -14.89
CA ASP A 48 15.64 12.18 -14.44
C ASP A 48 16.62 12.56 -15.55
N SER A 49 17.08 13.81 -15.52
CA SER A 49 18.04 14.32 -16.49
C SER A 49 19.44 13.72 -16.32
N ASP A 50 19.64 12.86 -15.30
CA ASP A 50 20.86 12.10 -15.08
C ASP A 50 21.17 11.17 -16.29
N PRO A 51 22.31 11.39 -16.96
CA PRO A 51 22.73 10.57 -18.10
C PRO A 51 22.91 9.08 -17.76
N GLU A 52 23.24 8.73 -16.52
CA GLU A 52 23.43 7.33 -16.15
C GLU A 52 22.10 6.58 -16.06
N THR A 53 21.10 7.17 -15.41
CA THR A 53 19.73 6.66 -15.33
C THR A 53 19.10 6.51 -16.72
N GLN A 54 19.25 7.52 -17.59
CA GLN A 54 18.78 7.43 -18.98
C GLN A 54 19.48 6.31 -19.77
N SER A 55 20.80 6.15 -19.60
CA SER A 55 21.59 5.11 -20.26
C SER A 55 21.22 3.70 -19.79
N ARG A 56 20.97 3.52 -18.49
CA ARG A 56 20.46 2.27 -17.91
C ARG A 56 19.08 1.94 -18.47
N PHE A 57 18.16 2.90 -18.43
CA PHE A 57 16.81 2.74 -18.97
C PHE A 57 16.84 2.37 -20.46
N GLU A 58 17.63 3.07 -21.27
CA GLU A 58 17.83 2.75 -22.69
C GLU A 58 18.35 1.34 -22.92
N ARG A 59 19.33 0.90 -22.12
CA ARG A 59 19.91 -0.44 -22.24
C ARG A 59 18.86 -1.51 -21.98
N GLU A 60 18.02 -1.32 -20.96
CA GLU A 60 16.97 -2.27 -20.61
C GLU A 60 15.80 -2.26 -21.59
N ALA A 61 15.39 -1.08 -22.06
CA ALA A 61 14.40 -0.95 -23.13
C ALA A 61 14.85 -1.71 -24.39
N ARG A 62 16.14 -1.65 -24.74
CA ARG A 62 16.70 -2.43 -25.86
C ARG A 62 16.68 -3.94 -25.61
N VAL A 63 16.94 -4.37 -24.37
CA VAL A 63 16.90 -5.79 -23.99
C VAL A 63 15.46 -6.33 -24.09
N VAL A 64 14.47 -5.61 -23.55
CA VAL A 64 13.04 -5.96 -23.71
C VAL A 64 12.62 -5.92 -25.18
N ALA A 65 13.06 -4.91 -25.93
CA ALA A 65 12.78 -4.81 -27.37
C ALA A 65 13.44 -5.90 -28.22
N SER A 66 14.37 -6.68 -27.67
CA SER A 66 14.97 -7.84 -28.34
C SER A 66 14.15 -9.13 -28.21
N LEU A 67 13.20 -9.19 -27.26
CA LEU A 67 12.37 -10.37 -27.04
C LEU A 67 11.49 -10.67 -28.25
N ARG A 68 11.50 -11.94 -28.69
CA ARG A 68 10.72 -12.44 -29.83
C ARG A 68 10.03 -13.73 -29.43
N HIS A 69 8.79 -13.62 -28.97
CA HIS A 69 7.96 -14.76 -28.60
C HIS A 69 6.51 -14.50 -28.99
N PRO A 70 5.75 -15.49 -29.50
CA PRO A 70 4.36 -15.29 -29.93
C PRO A 70 3.44 -14.75 -28.82
N ASN A 71 3.74 -15.09 -27.56
CA ASN A 71 2.98 -14.66 -26.38
C ASN A 71 3.62 -13.49 -25.61
N ILE A 72 4.53 -12.73 -26.23
CA ILE A 72 5.10 -11.49 -25.68
C ILE A 72 4.80 -10.34 -26.64
N ILE A 73 4.38 -9.20 -26.12
CA ILE A 73 4.10 -8.02 -26.93
C ILE A 73 5.36 -7.58 -27.66
N GLN A 74 5.24 -7.37 -28.98
CA GLN A 74 6.39 -6.93 -29.76
C GLN A 74 6.60 -5.42 -29.57
N MET A 75 7.70 -5.04 -28.93
CA MET A 75 8.17 -3.64 -28.93
C MET A 75 8.93 -3.36 -30.22
N PHE A 76 8.58 -2.28 -30.91
CA PHE A 76 9.21 -1.87 -32.16
C PHE A 76 10.29 -0.81 -31.95
N ASP A 77 10.04 0.15 -31.07
CA ASP A 77 10.92 1.29 -30.86
C ASP A 77 10.71 1.89 -29.46
N TYR A 78 11.70 2.66 -29.03
CA TYR A 78 11.69 3.42 -27.78
C TYR A 78 12.19 4.83 -28.06
N GLN A 79 11.52 5.84 -27.50
CA GLN A 79 11.89 7.24 -27.64
C GLN A 79 11.74 7.96 -26.30
N LEU A 80 12.60 8.94 -26.05
CA LEU A 80 12.46 9.88 -24.94
C LEU A 80 12.01 11.23 -25.52
N VAL A 81 10.83 11.70 -25.10
CA VAL A 81 10.23 12.93 -25.65
C VAL A 81 9.97 13.89 -24.50
N GLU A 82 10.66 15.03 -24.49
CA GLU A 82 10.55 16.00 -23.39
C GLU A 82 10.82 15.37 -22.01
N GLY A 83 11.70 14.35 -21.95
CA GLY A 83 11.99 13.61 -20.71
C GLY A 83 11.01 12.48 -20.39
N GLN A 84 9.93 12.29 -21.17
CA GLN A 84 8.96 11.22 -20.97
C GLN A 84 9.26 9.99 -21.84
N PRO A 85 9.43 8.79 -21.25
CA PRO A 85 9.55 7.54 -21.99
C PRO A 85 8.33 7.23 -22.84
N CYS A 86 8.57 6.97 -24.11
CA CYS A 86 7.56 6.57 -25.09
C CYS A 86 7.93 5.21 -25.69
N LEU A 87 7.10 4.20 -25.48
CA LEU A 87 7.26 2.86 -26.02
C LEU A 87 6.34 2.68 -27.22
N ILE A 88 6.90 2.32 -28.36
CA ILE A 88 6.16 2.02 -29.58
C ILE A 88 6.11 0.51 -29.72
N MET A 89 4.91 -0.05 -29.70
CA MET A 89 4.69 -1.49 -29.66
C MET A 89 3.59 -1.93 -30.61
N GLU A 90 3.47 -3.24 -30.79
CA GLU A 90 2.38 -3.85 -31.52
C GLU A 90 1.02 -3.43 -30.94
N LEU A 91 0.10 -3.05 -31.83
CA LEU A 91 -1.29 -2.82 -31.46
C LEU A 91 -2.04 -4.16 -31.50
N VAL A 92 -2.39 -4.70 -30.33
CA VAL A 92 -3.24 -5.88 -30.21
C VAL A 92 -4.69 -5.45 -30.00
N PRO A 93 -5.59 -5.69 -30.97
CA PRO A 93 -7.01 -5.38 -30.80
C PRO A 93 -7.66 -6.45 -29.91
N GLY A 94 -8.15 -6.05 -28.73
CA GLY A 94 -8.84 -6.96 -27.82
C GLY A 94 -8.85 -6.46 -26.38
N ALA A 95 -9.59 -7.18 -25.52
CA ALA A 95 -9.60 -6.93 -24.09
C ALA A 95 -8.38 -7.57 -23.39
N THR A 96 -8.09 -7.12 -22.17
CA THR A 96 -7.15 -7.83 -21.29
C THR A 96 -7.83 -9.05 -20.67
N LEU A 97 -7.04 -10.02 -20.22
CA LEU A 97 -7.52 -11.14 -19.42
C LEU A 97 -8.22 -10.61 -18.15
N GLY A 98 -7.73 -9.53 -17.54
CA GLY A 98 -8.36 -8.92 -16.38
C GLY A 98 -9.75 -8.37 -16.65
N SER A 99 -9.95 -7.65 -17.77
CA SER A 99 -11.29 -7.20 -18.17
C SER A 99 -12.22 -8.37 -18.49
N TYR A 100 -11.69 -9.43 -19.10
CA TYR A 100 -12.45 -10.64 -19.40
C TYR A 100 -12.88 -11.37 -18.10
N LEU A 101 -11.93 -11.67 -17.20
CA LEU A 101 -12.20 -12.33 -15.92
C LEU A 101 -13.18 -11.51 -15.07
N LYS A 102 -13.01 -10.19 -15.00
CA LYS A 102 -13.96 -9.31 -14.30
C LYS A 102 -15.39 -9.48 -14.83
N ALA A 103 -15.57 -9.45 -16.16
CA ALA A 103 -16.88 -9.62 -16.77
C ALA A 103 -17.44 -11.04 -16.55
N LEU A 104 -16.57 -12.06 -16.58
CA LEU A 104 -16.92 -13.46 -16.35
C LEU A 104 -17.39 -13.69 -14.90
N HIS A 105 -16.65 -13.17 -13.91
CA HIS A 105 -16.97 -13.32 -12.49
C HIS A 105 -18.21 -12.51 -12.09
N GLN A 106 -18.47 -11.37 -12.73
CA GLN A 106 -19.73 -10.64 -12.58
C GLN A 106 -20.96 -11.45 -13.03
N ARG A 107 -20.76 -12.46 -13.89
CA ARG A 107 -21.79 -13.42 -14.31
C ARG A 107 -21.75 -14.72 -13.50
N GLU A 108 -20.91 -14.79 -12.46
CA GLU A 108 -20.65 -16.00 -11.66
C GLU A 108 -20.18 -17.20 -12.52
N GLU A 109 -19.55 -16.92 -13.65
CA GLU A 109 -19.00 -17.92 -14.56
C GLU A 109 -17.51 -18.15 -14.29
N LYS A 110 -17.01 -19.32 -14.69
CA LYS A 110 -15.60 -19.68 -14.61
C LYS A 110 -15.07 -20.06 -15.98
N LEU A 111 -13.75 -19.91 -16.17
CA LEU A 111 -13.12 -20.35 -17.40
C LEU A 111 -13.22 -21.88 -17.53
N PRO A 112 -13.60 -22.39 -18.71
CA PRO A 112 -13.44 -23.80 -19.02
C PRO A 112 -11.97 -24.22 -18.84
N PHE A 113 -11.74 -25.41 -18.31
CA PHE A 113 -10.39 -25.85 -17.96
C PHE A 113 -9.45 -25.90 -19.16
N ASP A 114 -9.94 -26.34 -20.32
CA ASP A 114 -9.18 -26.37 -21.56
C ASP A 114 -8.64 -24.96 -21.91
N MET A 115 -9.43 -23.93 -21.61
CA MET A 115 -9.04 -22.55 -21.75
C MET A 115 -8.01 -22.11 -20.70
N VAL A 116 -8.21 -22.48 -19.43
CA VAL A 116 -7.22 -22.23 -18.36
C VAL A 116 -5.87 -22.83 -18.72
N SER A 117 -5.84 -24.08 -19.18
CA SER A 117 -4.62 -24.78 -19.60
C SER A 117 -3.93 -24.11 -20.78
N ARG A 118 -4.70 -23.66 -21.77
CA ARG A 118 -4.16 -22.97 -22.94
C ARG A 118 -3.51 -21.65 -22.55
N ILE A 119 -4.21 -20.85 -21.73
CA ILE A 119 -3.68 -19.58 -21.23
C ILE A 119 -2.43 -19.81 -20.39
N LEU A 120 -2.49 -20.73 -19.42
CA LEU A 120 -1.37 -21.06 -18.53
C LEU A 120 -0.15 -21.53 -19.32
N SER A 121 -0.31 -22.43 -20.29
CA SER A 121 0.81 -22.94 -21.10
C SER A 121 1.48 -21.84 -21.90
N ALA A 122 0.69 -20.95 -22.51
CA ALA A 122 1.20 -19.86 -23.33
C ALA A 122 1.93 -18.80 -22.48
N LEU A 123 1.38 -18.45 -21.31
CA LEU A 123 2.03 -17.56 -20.37
C LEU A 123 3.31 -18.17 -19.80
N ALA A 124 3.27 -19.45 -19.41
CA ALA A 124 4.45 -20.17 -18.93
C ALA A 124 5.57 -20.20 -19.97
N SER A 125 5.24 -20.42 -21.25
CA SER A 125 6.20 -20.36 -22.36
C SER A 125 6.81 -18.95 -22.51
N ALA A 126 5.99 -17.89 -22.41
CA ALA A 126 6.48 -16.51 -22.48
C ALA A 126 7.42 -16.17 -21.31
N ILE A 127 7.04 -16.55 -20.09
CA ILE A 127 7.78 -16.27 -18.87
C ILE A 127 9.13 -17.00 -18.89
N ASP A 128 9.14 -18.30 -19.19
CA ASP A 128 10.38 -19.07 -19.25
C ASP A 128 11.30 -18.56 -20.37
N TYR A 129 10.76 -18.18 -21.54
CA TYR A 129 11.53 -17.55 -22.60
C TYR A 129 12.21 -16.25 -22.14
N ALA A 130 11.49 -15.39 -21.39
CA ALA A 130 12.09 -14.18 -20.84
C ALA A 130 13.16 -14.49 -19.78
N HIS A 131 12.91 -15.47 -18.90
CA HIS A 131 13.87 -15.93 -17.89
C HIS A 131 15.15 -16.48 -18.51
N GLU A 132 15.08 -17.19 -19.63
CA GLU A 132 16.25 -17.66 -20.41
C GLU A 132 17.10 -16.49 -20.95
N GLN A 133 16.49 -15.33 -21.18
CA GLN A 133 17.18 -14.09 -21.54
C GLN A 133 17.61 -13.27 -20.31
N ASN A 134 17.49 -13.82 -19.09
CA ASN A 134 17.75 -13.15 -17.81
C ASN A 134 16.85 -11.93 -17.54
N ILE A 135 15.63 -11.94 -18.06
CA ILE A 135 14.64 -10.88 -17.83
C ILE A 135 13.54 -11.43 -16.92
N VAL A 136 13.30 -10.77 -15.79
CA VAL A 136 12.20 -11.08 -14.86
C VAL A 136 11.09 -10.04 -15.07
N HIS A 137 9.84 -10.49 -15.19
CA HIS A 137 8.71 -9.62 -15.51
C HIS A 137 8.32 -8.70 -14.33
N ARG A 138 8.23 -9.24 -13.11
CA ARG A 138 7.96 -8.56 -11.82
C ARG A 138 6.55 -7.97 -11.64
N ASP A 139 5.74 -7.83 -12.69
CA ASP A 139 4.33 -7.36 -12.57
C ASP A 139 3.37 -8.25 -13.37
N ILE A 140 3.43 -9.57 -13.15
CA ILE A 140 2.50 -10.51 -13.81
C ILE A 140 1.13 -10.38 -13.16
N LYS A 141 0.13 -9.99 -13.95
CA LYS A 141 -1.27 -9.89 -13.54
C LYS A 141 -2.19 -9.95 -14.76
N PRO A 142 -3.49 -10.25 -14.61
CA PRO A 142 -4.42 -10.37 -15.74
C PRO A 142 -4.55 -9.08 -16.57
N ALA A 143 -4.37 -7.91 -15.95
CA ALA A 143 -4.40 -6.62 -16.65
C ALA A 143 -3.23 -6.44 -17.64
N ASN A 144 -2.12 -7.16 -17.44
CA ASN A 144 -0.94 -7.14 -18.30
C ASN A 144 -0.93 -8.30 -19.32
N VAL A 145 -2.06 -8.98 -19.51
CA VAL A 145 -2.22 -10.05 -20.50
C VAL A 145 -3.30 -9.63 -21.50
N LEU A 146 -2.91 -9.32 -22.74
CA LEU A 146 -3.84 -9.00 -23.82
C LEU A 146 -4.35 -10.27 -24.49
N LEU A 147 -5.62 -10.30 -24.88
CA LEU A 147 -6.21 -11.45 -25.56
C LEU A 147 -6.35 -11.17 -27.06
N ARG A 148 -5.64 -11.97 -27.87
CA ARG A 148 -5.65 -11.90 -29.33
C ARG A 148 -6.42 -13.09 -29.91
N SER A 149 -7.15 -12.89 -30.99
CA SER A 149 -7.74 -13.97 -31.78
C SER A 149 -7.66 -13.62 -33.26
N ALA A 150 -7.46 -14.63 -34.11
CA ALA A 150 -7.47 -14.46 -35.57
C ALA A 150 -8.90 -14.35 -36.12
N THR A 151 -9.90 -14.84 -35.40
CA THR A 151 -11.33 -14.73 -35.78
C THR A 151 -11.94 -13.34 -35.52
N GLY A 152 -11.26 -12.50 -34.73
CA GLY A 152 -11.66 -11.11 -34.48
C GLY A 152 -11.29 -10.63 -33.07
N PRO A 153 -11.61 -9.37 -32.72
CA PRO A 153 -11.39 -8.87 -31.37
C PRO A 153 -12.19 -9.67 -30.34
N VAL A 154 -11.56 -9.96 -29.20
CA VAL A 154 -12.20 -10.67 -28.09
C VAL A 154 -13.24 -9.78 -27.41
N ASP A 155 -14.47 -10.27 -27.32
CA ASP A 155 -15.59 -9.63 -26.63
C ASP A 155 -15.72 -10.24 -25.22
N VAL A 156 -15.64 -9.40 -24.18
CA VAL A 156 -15.68 -9.81 -22.77
C VAL A 156 -17.01 -10.45 -22.34
N ASN A 157 -18.05 -10.31 -23.17
CA ASN A 157 -19.37 -10.88 -22.92
C ASN A 157 -19.64 -12.18 -23.69
N LYS A 158 -18.64 -12.71 -24.41
CA LYS A 158 -18.75 -13.97 -25.15
C LYS A 158 -17.69 -14.95 -24.67
N PRO A 159 -17.92 -16.26 -24.82
CA PRO A 159 -16.88 -17.25 -24.59
C PRO A 159 -15.62 -16.93 -25.38
N LEU A 160 -14.46 -17.15 -24.78
CA LEU A 160 -13.19 -17.03 -25.49
C LEU A 160 -13.19 -17.95 -26.72
N PRO A 161 -12.77 -17.44 -27.88
CA PRO A 161 -12.68 -18.27 -29.07
C PRO A 161 -11.56 -19.29 -28.90
N ASP A 162 -11.69 -20.44 -29.58
CA ASP A 162 -10.70 -21.50 -29.50
C ASP A 162 -9.30 -21.02 -29.93
N ASP A 163 -9.20 -20.06 -30.85
CA ASP A 163 -7.92 -19.55 -31.34
C ASP A 163 -7.35 -18.41 -30.47
N VAL A 164 -7.84 -18.22 -29.23
CA VAL A 164 -7.32 -17.16 -28.35
C VAL A 164 -5.86 -17.40 -27.97
N GLU A 165 -5.08 -16.34 -28.06
CA GLU A 165 -3.67 -16.28 -27.67
C GLU A 165 -3.48 -15.18 -26.61
N PRO A 166 -2.99 -15.51 -25.41
CA PRO A 166 -2.59 -14.50 -24.43
C PRO A 166 -1.25 -13.88 -24.84
N ILE A 167 -1.16 -12.56 -24.75
CA ILE A 167 0.03 -11.78 -25.08
C ILE A 167 0.45 -11.01 -23.82
N LEU A 168 1.57 -11.40 -23.23
CA LEU A 168 2.14 -10.74 -22.07
C LEU A 168 2.72 -9.38 -22.47
N THR A 169 2.29 -8.32 -21.79
CA THR A 169 2.75 -6.94 -22.00
C THR A 169 3.36 -6.37 -20.72
N ASP A 170 3.97 -5.19 -20.82
CA ASP A 170 4.39 -4.40 -19.66
C ASP A 170 5.48 -5.07 -18.80
N PHE A 171 6.46 -5.67 -19.48
CA PHE A 171 7.75 -6.02 -18.87
C PHE A 171 8.30 -4.79 -18.14
N GLY A 172 8.69 -4.98 -16.88
CA GLY A 172 8.86 -3.96 -15.83
C GLY A 172 9.87 -2.82 -16.05
N LEU A 173 9.90 -2.22 -17.24
CA LEU A 173 10.64 -1.01 -17.58
C LEU A 173 10.28 0.16 -16.67
N VAL A 174 9.06 0.18 -16.13
CA VAL A 174 8.61 1.20 -15.16
C VAL A 174 9.46 1.17 -13.88
N ARG A 175 9.83 -0.02 -13.40
CA ARG A 175 10.64 -0.15 -12.17
C ARG A 175 12.10 0.27 -12.34
N LEU A 176 12.52 0.63 -13.55
CA LEU A 176 13.82 1.23 -13.84
C LEU A 176 13.80 2.75 -13.77
N LEU A 177 12.62 3.35 -13.89
CA LEU A 177 12.39 4.72 -13.44
C LEU A 177 12.39 4.76 -11.91
N ASP A 178 11.91 3.68 -11.28
CA ASP A 178 11.87 3.51 -9.83
C ASP A 178 13.20 2.99 -9.22
N SER A 179 14.34 3.00 -9.94
CA SER A 179 15.61 2.54 -9.33
C SER A 179 16.17 3.47 -8.24
N SER A 180 15.64 4.69 -8.15
CA SER A 180 15.78 5.62 -7.02
C SER A 180 14.56 5.62 -6.08
N ILE A 181 13.56 4.77 -6.35
CA ILE A 181 12.25 4.71 -5.67
C ILE A 181 11.94 3.25 -5.31
N GLN A 182 12.89 2.55 -4.70
CA GLN A 182 12.59 1.27 -4.03
C GLN A 182 12.42 1.38 -2.52
N THR A 183 12.50 2.58 -1.92
CA THR A 183 12.31 2.72 -0.47
C THR A 183 11.51 3.93 0.02
N SER A 184 11.19 4.96 -0.79
CA SER A 184 10.84 6.28 -0.22
C SER A 184 9.40 6.81 -0.38
N THR A 185 8.41 6.01 -0.79
CA THR A 185 7.08 6.59 -1.15
C THR A 185 5.84 5.81 -0.73
N GLY A 186 5.94 4.65 -0.07
CA GLY A 186 4.77 3.82 0.28
C GLY A 186 3.88 3.44 -0.92
N THR A 187 4.25 3.83 -2.14
CA THR A 187 3.53 3.54 -3.37
C THR A 187 4.17 2.29 -3.94
N VAL A 188 3.57 1.16 -3.59
CA VAL A 188 3.89 -0.10 -4.23
C VAL A 188 3.66 0.05 -5.72
N SER A 189 4.74 0.12 -6.50
CA SER A 189 4.69 0.06 -7.96
C SER A 189 4.25 -1.36 -8.36
N GLY A 190 2.94 -1.55 -8.49
CA GLY A 190 2.26 -2.82 -8.75
C GLY A 190 0.81 -2.84 -8.22
N THR A 191 0.02 -3.85 -8.60
CA THR A 191 -1.27 -4.11 -7.93
C THR A 191 -0.99 -5.10 -6.80
N PRO A 192 -1.09 -4.72 -5.51
CA PRO A 192 -0.69 -5.57 -4.37
C PRO A 192 -1.24 -7.00 -4.42
N ALA A 193 -2.42 -7.19 -5.01
CA ALA A 193 -3.13 -8.47 -5.14
C ALA A 193 -2.40 -9.59 -5.90
N TYR A 194 -1.34 -9.29 -6.65
CA TYR A 194 -0.57 -10.30 -7.41
C TYR A 194 0.92 -10.31 -7.04
N MET A 195 1.30 -9.54 -6.02
CA MET A 195 2.70 -9.37 -5.62
C MET A 195 3.22 -10.61 -4.90
N SER A 196 4.48 -10.98 -5.14
CA SER A 196 5.10 -12.08 -4.41
C SER A 196 5.54 -11.67 -2.99
N PRO A 197 5.63 -12.60 -2.03
CA PRO A 197 6.05 -12.30 -0.64
C PRO A 197 7.40 -11.57 -0.53
N GLU A 198 8.36 -11.92 -1.39
CA GLU A 198 9.68 -11.28 -1.47
C GLU A 198 9.61 -9.87 -2.06
N GLN A 199 8.69 -9.61 -3.01
CA GLN A 199 8.46 -8.25 -3.49
C GLN A 199 7.76 -7.39 -2.44
N ALA A 200 6.81 -7.96 -1.70
CA ALA A 200 6.09 -7.28 -0.63
C ALA A 200 6.99 -6.89 0.54
N ARG A 201 8.04 -7.68 0.81
CA ARG A 201 9.07 -7.41 1.84
C ARG A 201 10.20 -6.48 1.36
N GLY A 202 10.28 -6.17 0.06
CA GLY A 202 11.42 -5.45 -0.51
C GLY A 202 12.70 -6.30 -0.64
N ASP A 203 12.60 -7.63 -0.54
CA ASP A 203 13.73 -8.54 -0.69
C ASP A 203 14.27 -8.56 -2.13
N LYS A 204 15.46 -9.15 -2.29
CA LYS A 204 16.02 -9.44 -3.61
C LYS A 204 15.09 -10.36 -4.41
N VAL A 205 14.58 -9.82 -5.51
CA VAL A 205 13.67 -10.51 -6.42
C VAL A 205 14.44 -11.33 -7.46
N ASP A 206 14.06 -12.60 -7.63
CA ASP A 206 14.53 -13.46 -8.72
C ASP A 206 13.37 -13.96 -9.58
N ARG A 207 13.65 -14.88 -10.51
CA ARG A 207 12.64 -15.45 -11.43
C ARG A 207 11.46 -16.17 -10.75
N LYS A 208 11.60 -16.58 -9.47
CA LYS A 208 10.54 -17.24 -8.70
C LYS A 208 9.39 -16.31 -8.34
N THR A 209 9.61 -14.99 -8.41
CA THR A 209 8.56 -13.98 -8.25
C THR A 209 7.46 -14.16 -9.30
N ASP A 210 7.86 -14.35 -10.55
CA ASP A 210 6.95 -14.45 -11.69
C ASP A 210 6.13 -15.75 -11.62
N ILE A 211 6.72 -16.81 -11.07
CA ILE A 211 6.04 -18.10 -10.84
C ILE A 211 4.96 -17.95 -9.78
N TYR A 212 5.22 -17.20 -8.70
CA TYR A 212 4.22 -16.92 -7.67
C TYR A 212 3.06 -16.10 -8.24
N SER A 213 3.36 -14.99 -8.92
CA SER A 213 2.34 -14.13 -9.53
C SER A 213 1.52 -14.89 -10.59
N LEU A 214 2.15 -15.75 -11.40
CA LEU A 214 1.43 -16.66 -12.30
C LEU A 214 0.54 -17.65 -11.52
N GLY A 215 1.00 -18.14 -10.36
CA GLY A 215 0.20 -18.94 -9.45
C GLY A 215 -1.04 -18.22 -8.94
N VAL A 216 -0.95 -16.91 -8.65
CA VAL A 216 -2.10 -16.09 -8.26
C VAL A 216 -3.07 -15.91 -9.43
N VAL A 217 -2.57 -15.67 -10.64
CA VAL A 217 -3.41 -15.61 -11.87
C VAL A 217 -4.11 -16.95 -12.11
N LEU A 218 -3.41 -18.07 -11.93
CA LEU A 218 -3.99 -19.41 -12.05
C LEU A 218 -5.06 -19.66 -10.99
N TYR A 219 -4.81 -19.24 -9.75
CA TYR A 219 -5.79 -19.31 -8.67
C TYR A 219 -7.08 -18.58 -9.07
N GLU A 220 -6.97 -17.34 -9.53
CA GLU A 220 -8.12 -16.53 -9.93
C GLU A 220 -8.92 -17.17 -11.08
N MET A 221 -8.23 -17.68 -12.11
CA MET A 221 -8.90 -18.38 -13.22
C MET A 221 -9.70 -19.61 -12.78
N LEU A 222 -9.30 -20.28 -11.69
CA LEU A 222 -9.95 -21.48 -11.15
C LEU A 222 -11.01 -21.18 -10.09
N ALA A 223 -10.70 -20.26 -9.18
CA ALA A 223 -11.54 -19.91 -8.05
C ALA A 223 -12.66 -18.95 -8.46
N GLY A 224 -12.40 -18.06 -9.43
CA GLY A 224 -13.24 -16.92 -9.75
C GLY A 224 -12.94 -15.67 -8.92
N THR A 225 -11.98 -15.78 -7.98
CA THR A 225 -11.55 -14.72 -7.08
C THR A 225 -10.06 -14.85 -6.81
N ILE A 226 -9.40 -13.76 -6.43
CA ILE A 226 -8.00 -13.79 -5.96
C ILE A 226 -7.90 -14.52 -4.59
N PRO A 227 -6.71 -15.04 -4.22
CA PRO A 227 -6.55 -15.83 -2.98
C PRO A 227 -6.68 -15.00 -1.70
N PHE A 228 -6.38 -13.70 -1.75
CA PHE A 228 -6.43 -12.82 -0.59
C PHE A 228 -7.31 -11.61 -0.89
N ASP A 229 -8.11 -11.23 0.09
CA ASP A 229 -8.89 -10.01 0.08
C ASP A 229 -8.48 -9.14 1.26
N ALA A 230 -8.33 -7.83 1.08
CA ALA A 230 -7.92 -6.91 2.13
C ALA A 230 -8.43 -5.50 1.84
N GLU A 231 -8.83 -4.79 2.89
CA GLU A 231 -9.39 -3.44 2.78
C GLU A 231 -8.34 -2.35 2.45
N SER A 232 -7.05 -2.70 2.51
CA SER A 232 -5.93 -1.82 2.20
C SER A 232 -4.84 -2.54 1.40
N SER A 233 -4.08 -1.76 0.61
CA SER A 233 -2.91 -2.25 -0.14
C SER A 233 -1.88 -2.91 0.77
N PHE A 234 -1.58 -2.30 1.92
CA PHE A 234 -0.65 -2.86 2.91
C PHE A 234 -1.19 -4.16 3.52
N GLY A 235 -2.49 -4.22 3.86
CA GLY A 235 -3.13 -5.45 4.33
C GLY A 235 -3.02 -6.57 3.31
N MET A 236 -3.17 -6.25 2.02
CA MET A 236 -2.97 -7.21 0.92
C MET A 236 -1.53 -7.74 0.88
N LEU A 237 -0.53 -6.86 1.04
CA LEU A 237 0.89 -7.26 1.14
C LEU A 237 1.12 -8.19 2.33
N MET A 238 0.60 -7.85 3.51
CA MET A 238 0.73 -8.68 4.71
C MET A 238 0.12 -10.06 4.51
N LYS A 239 -1.03 -10.19 3.82
CA LYS A 239 -1.59 -11.49 3.47
C LYS A 239 -0.70 -12.27 2.49
N HIS A 240 -0.09 -11.59 1.52
CA HIS A 240 0.89 -12.23 0.65
C HIS A 240 2.14 -12.68 1.41
N ILE A 241 2.56 -12.00 2.48
CA ILE A 241 3.70 -12.40 3.31
C ILE A 241 3.34 -13.55 4.26
N ASN A 242 2.23 -13.43 4.99
CA ASN A 242 1.94 -14.24 6.16
C ASN A 242 0.86 -15.31 5.91
N ASP A 243 -0.23 -14.95 5.23
CA ASP A 243 -1.45 -15.78 5.21
C ASP A 243 -1.35 -16.96 4.23
N ARG A 244 -1.84 -18.12 4.62
CA ARG A 244 -1.96 -19.25 3.68
C ARG A 244 -3.08 -18.97 2.66
N PRO A 245 -2.87 -19.22 1.34
CA PRO A 245 -3.95 -19.16 0.36
C PRO A 245 -5.10 -20.10 0.73
N PRO A 246 -6.37 -19.66 0.63
CA PRO A 246 -7.52 -20.52 0.85
C PRO A 246 -7.54 -21.73 -0.11
N ALA A 247 -8.17 -22.82 0.31
CA ALA A 247 -8.37 -23.96 -0.57
C ALA A 247 -9.48 -23.66 -1.60
N ILE A 248 -9.30 -24.10 -2.84
CA ILE A 248 -10.30 -23.97 -3.89
C ILE A 248 -11.22 -25.20 -3.83
N GLU A 249 -12.49 -25.00 -3.46
CA GLU A 249 -13.43 -26.10 -3.27
C GLU A 249 -13.75 -26.86 -4.58
N SER A 250 -13.61 -26.22 -5.74
CA SER A 250 -14.02 -26.77 -7.04
C SER A 250 -12.95 -27.62 -7.75
N ILE A 251 -11.81 -27.91 -7.11
CA ILE A 251 -10.70 -28.68 -7.71
C ILE A 251 -10.36 -29.92 -6.89
N SER A 252 -9.61 -30.87 -7.48
CA SER A 252 -9.14 -32.07 -6.76
C SER A 252 -8.06 -31.75 -5.72
N SER A 253 -7.86 -32.65 -4.76
CA SER A 253 -6.76 -32.54 -3.78
C SER A 253 -5.39 -32.42 -4.43
N ASP A 254 -5.18 -33.11 -5.55
CA ASP A 254 -3.93 -33.09 -6.28
C ASP A 254 -3.71 -31.72 -6.94
N LEU A 255 -4.76 -31.11 -7.50
CA LEU A 255 -4.68 -29.74 -8.02
C LEU A 255 -4.48 -28.71 -6.90
N GLN A 256 -5.09 -28.91 -5.74
CA GLN A 256 -4.82 -28.06 -4.58
C GLN A 256 -3.35 -28.16 -4.15
N THR A 257 -2.75 -29.35 -4.23
CA THR A 257 -1.32 -29.56 -3.93
C THR A 257 -0.43 -28.79 -4.90
N VAL A 258 -0.81 -28.74 -6.18
CA VAL A 258 -0.11 -27.92 -7.19
C VAL A 258 -0.18 -26.43 -6.83
N MET A 259 -1.35 -25.94 -6.43
CA MET A 259 -1.55 -24.54 -6.01
C MET A 259 -0.76 -24.18 -4.75
N ASP A 260 -0.78 -25.06 -3.74
CA ASP A 260 -0.06 -24.85 -2.48
C ASP A 260 1.46 -24.72 -2.71
N ARG A 261 2.02 -25.48 -3.67
CA ARG A 261 3.44 -25.35 -4.06
C ARG A 261 3.70 -24.07 -4.87
N ALA A 262 2.81 -23.70 -5.78
CA ALA A 262 2.96 -22.49 -6.61
C ALA A 262 2.94 -21.21 -5.75
N LEU A 263 2.09 -21.19 -4.73
CA LEU A 263 1.88 -20.06 -3.82
C LEU A 263 2.65 -20.18 -2.50
N ALA A 264 3.67 -21.04 -2.44
CA ALA A 264 4.53 -21.17 -1.26
C ALA A 264 5.22 -19.84 -0.94
N LYS A 265 5.27 -19.47 0.34
CA LYS A 265 5.87 -18.20 0.77
C LYS A 265 7.37 -18.14 0.46
N ASP A 266 8.09 -19.21 0.77
CA ASP A 266 9.50 -19.39 0.42
C ASP A 266 9.67 -19.67 -1.09
N PRO A 267 10.39 -18.79 -1.84
CA PRO A 267 10.67 -18.99 -3.27
C PRO A 267 11.38 -20.31 -3.61
N GLN A 268 12.15 -20.88 -2.69
CA GLN A 268 12.89 -22.13 -2.91
C GLN A 268 11.98 -23.36 -2.98
N ILE A 269 10.80 -23.29 -2.36
CA ILE A 269 9.80 -24.37 -2.36
C ILE A 269 9.01 -24.41 -3.69
N ARG A 270 8.88 -23.25 -4.34
CA ARG A 270 8.12 -23.10 -5.60
C ARG A 270 8.77 -23.88 -6.75
N TYR A 271 7.99 -24.09 -7.82
CA TYR A 271 8.47 -24.68 -9.08
C TYR A 271 9.71 -23.97 -9.62
N SER A 272 10.60 -24.70 -10.30
CA SER A 272 11.85 -24.16 -10.81
C SER A 272 11.66 -23.27 -12.04
N SER A 273 10.59 -23.49 -12.81
CA SER A 273 10.17 -22.68 -13.96
C SER A 273 8.64 -22.61 -14.07
N ALA A 274 8.13 -21.66 -14.85
CA ALA A 274 6.70 -21.54 -15.10
C ALA A 274 6.17 -22.72 -15.92
N LYS A 275 6.99 -23.29 -16.82
CA LYS A 275 6.65 -24.51 -17.56
C LYS A 275 6.49 -25.72 -16.65
N GLU A 276 7.34 -25.89 -15.63
CA GLU A 276 7.20 -27.00 -14.67
C GLU A 276 5.84 -26.93 -13.95
N LEU A 277 5.43 -25.72 -13.53
CA LEU A 277 4.10 -25.49 -12.95
C LEU A 277 2.98 -25.84 -13.95
N ALA A 278 3.07 -25.36 -15.19
CA ALA A 278 2.05 -25.61 -16.21
C ALA A 278 1.93 -27.10 -16.57
N ASP A 279 3.06 -27.79 -16.77
CA ASP A 279 3.09 -29.20 -17.13
C ASP A 279 2.51 -30.07 -16.00
N GLU A 280 2.87 -29.80 -14.74
CA GLU A 280 2.32 -30.51 -13.57
C GLU A 280 0.81 -30.27 -13.43
N PHE A 281 0.35 -29.02 -13.53
CA PHE A 281 -1.07 -28.66 -13.47
C PHE A 281 -1.90 -29.39 -14.53
N ILE A 282 -1.44 -29.38 -15.79
CA ILE A 282 -2.11 -30.02 -16.92
C ILE A 282 -2.08 -31.55 -16.77
N GLY A 283 -0.96 -32.11 -16.32
CA GLY A 283 -0.82 -33.54 -16.05
C GLY A 283 -1.84 -34.01 -15.02
N VAL A 284 -1.89 -33.34 -13.87
CA VAL A 284 -2.80 -33.68 -12.77
C VAL A 284 -4.26 -33.57 -13.20
N PHE A 285 -4.62 -32.52 -13.92
CA PHE A 285 -5.99 -32.40 -14.42
C PHE A 285 -6.38 -33.53 -15.37
N ASN A 286 -5.47 -33.96 -16.25
CA ASN A 286 -5.70 -35.07 -17.17
C ASN A 286 -5.70 -36.45 -16.47
N GLY A 287 -5.73 -36.47 -15.14
CA GLY A 287 -5.86 -37.67 -14.31
C GLY A 287 -4.54 -38.31 -13.91
N GLN A 288 -3.41 -37.60 -14.09
CA GLN A 288 -2.15 -38.02 -13.48
C GLN A 288 -2.19 -37.70 -11.98
N THR A 289 -1.48 -38.50 -11.19
CA THR A 289 -1.27 -38.17 -9.77
C THR A 289 -0.21 -37.09 -9.66
N VAL A 290 -0.36 -36.20 -8.68
CA VAL A 290 0.68 -35.22 -8.35
C VAL A 290 2.04 -35.89 -8.13
N SER A 291 3.11 -35.28 -8.63
CA SER A 291 4.46 -35.81 -8.47
C SER A 291 4.88 -35.82 -7.00
N ILE A 292 5.70 -36.81 -6.61
CA ILE A 292 6.19 -36.96 -5.22
C ILE A 292 6.90 -35.68 -4.76
N ASN A 293 7.71 -35.09 -5.65
CA ASN A 293 8.41 -33.84 -5.41
C ASN A 293 7.42 -32.71 -5.08
N THR A 294 6.37 -32.54 -5.90
CA THR A 294 5.33 -31.54 -5.64
C THR A 294 4.60 -31.80 -4.32
N ALA A 295 4.24 -33.05 -4.03
CA ALA A 295 3.56 -33.40 -2.79
C ALA A 295 4.42 -33.12 -1.54
N ASP A 296 5.73 -33.36 -1.60
CA ASP A 296 6.64 -33.10 -0.48
C ASP A 296 6.85 -31.59 -0.27
N PHE A 297 7.11 -30.82 -1.34
CA PHE A 297 7.25 -29.36 -1.21
C PHE A 297 5.95 -28.67 -0.80
N ALA A 298 4.80 -29.14 -1.27
CA ALA A 298 3.51 -28.62 -0.83
C ALA A 298 3.31 -28.83 0.68
N LYS A 299 3.69 -29.98 1.24
CA LYS A 299 3.65 -30.19 2.70
C LYS A 299 4.57 -29.23 3.45
N ILE A 300 5.77 -28.99 2.94
CA ILE A 300 6.70 -28.02 3.55
C ILE A 300 6.09 -26.61 3.48
N ALA A 301 5.49 -26.23 2.34
CA ALA A 301 4.79 -24.95 2.20
C ALA A 301 3.69 -24.78 3.25
N GLN A 302 2.88 -25.82 3.47
CA GLN A 302 1.80 -25.82 4.45
C GLN A 302 2.31 -25.70 5.90
N GLN A 303 3.39 -26.41 6.24
CA GLN A 303 3.98 -26.38 7.59
C GLN A 303 4.63 -25.04 7.93
N ASN A 304 5.24 -24.38 6.94
CA ASN A 304 5.87 -23.07 7.12
C ASN A 304 4.87 -21.91 7.23
N SER A 305 3.57 -22.18 7.04
CA SER A 305 2.49 -21.17 7.10
C SER A 305 1.49 -21.42 8.24
N GLU A 306 1.75 -22.35 9.16
CA GLU A 306 0.93 -22.52 10.37
C GLU A 306 1.35 -21.51 11.46
N PRO A 307 0.41 -20.77 12.09
CA PRO A 307 0.73 -19.96 13.26
C PRO A 307 1.22 -20.88 14.38
N LYS A 308 2.41 -20.58 14.95
CA LYS A 308 2.94 -21.31 16.12
C LYS A 308 1.89 -21.24 17.26
N GLN A 309 1.22 -22.35 17.54
CA GLN A 309 0.37 -22.47 18.73
C GLN A 309 1.23 -22.35 19.99
N GLU A 310 1.17 -21.18 20.64
CA GLU A 310 1.76 -20.99 21.96
C GLU A 310 1.01 -21.82 23.01
N ARG A 311 1.77 -22.54 23.85
CA ARG A 311 1.22 -23.24 25.02
C ARG A 311 1.24 -22.29 26.21
N PRO A 312 0.12 -22.10 26.95
CA PRO A 312 0.12 -21.18 28.07
C PRO A 312 0.93 -21.75 29.24
N PHE A 313 1.83 -20.94 29.79
CA PHE A 313 2.61 -21.24 31.00
C PHE A 313 1.77 -21.06 32.29
N PRO A 314 2.05 -21.79 33.39
CA PRO A 314 1.08 -22.12 34.44
C PRO A 314 0.64 -21.00 35.41
N TRP A 315 1.05 -19.74 35.20
CA TRP A 315 0.90 -18.67 36.19
C TRP A 315 -0.45 -17.95 36.04
N VAL A 316 -1.08 -18.10 34.87
CA VAL A 316 -2.39 -17.52 34.49
C VAL A 316 -3.52 -18.02 35.41
N TRP A 317 -3.44 -19.22 35.96
CA TRP A 317 -4.47 -19.79 36.84
C TRP A 317 -4.46 -19.22 38.27
N ALA A 318 -3.35 -18.64 38.72
CA ALA A 318 -3.27 -18.02 40.05
C ALA A 318 -3.99 -16.66 40.10
N GLY A 319 -4.02 -15.91 38.99
CA GLY A 319 -4.73 -14.63 38.88
C GLY A 319 -6.25 -14.78 38.82
N ILE A 320 -6.74 -15.84 38.17
CA ILE A 320 -8.19 -16.11 38.01
C ILE A 320 -8.87 -16.40 39.36
N GLY A 321 -8.17 -17.05 40.29
CA GLY A 321 -8.69 -17.34 41.63
C GLY A 321 -8.95 -16.11 42.52
N ALA A 322 -8.15 -15.05 42.35
CA ALA A 322 -8.30 -13.81 43.13
C ALA A 322 -9.48 -12.95 42.63
N LEU A 323 -9.74 -12.96 41.32
CA LEU A 323 -10.83 -12.21 40.69
C LEU A 323 -12.23 -12.75 41.02
N VAL A 324 -12.36 -14.07 41.20
CA VAL A 324 -13.64 -14.71 41.56
C VAL A 324 -14.09 -14.36 42.98
N ILE A 325 -13.14 -14.18 43.91
CA ILE A 325 -13.43 -13.79 45.30
C ILE A 325 -13.86 -12.32 45.38
N PHE A 326 -13.25 -11.45 44.57
CA PHE A 326 -13.63 -10.03 44.46
C PHE A 326 -14.98 -9.85 43.76
N GLY A 327 -15.28 -10.66 42.74
CA GLY A 327 -16.56 -10.63 42.02
C GLY A 327 -17.77 -11.02 42.88
N LEU A 328 -17.61 -11.97 43.82
CA LEU A 328 -18.69 -12.40 44.71
C LEU A 328 -19.02 -11.36 45.80
N ALA A 329 -18.05 -10.55 46.22
CA ALA A 329 -18.28 -9.43 47.14
C ALA A 329 -19.02 -8.25 46.46
N PHE A 330 -18.79 -8.02 45.16
CA PHE A 330 -19.43 -6.95 44.39
C PHE A 330 -20.88 -7.26 44.02
N ALA A 331 -21.22 -8.55 43.80
CA ALA A 331 -22.56 -9.01 43.45
C ALA A 331 -23.61 -8.79 44.57
N SER A 332 -23.18 -8.53 45.81
CA SER A 332 -24.07 -8.40 46.98
C SER A 332 -24.67 -7.00 47.14
N PHE A 333 -24.17 -5.99 46.41
CA PHE A 333 -24.53 -4.57 46.63
C PHE A 333 -25.41 -3.94 45.52
N ARG A 334 -25.77 -4.70 44.47
CA ARG A 334 -26.49 -4.18 43.28
C ARG A 334 -28.00 -4.54 43.21
N PHE A 335 -28.64 -4.93 44.31
CA PHE A 335 -30.06 -5.37 44.27
C PHE A 335 -31.11 -4.26 44.50
N PHE A 336 -30.75 -2.98 44.46
CA PHE A 336 -31.73 -1.89 44.42
C PHE A 336 -31.24 -0.78 43.49
N LEU A 337 -31.74 -0.81 42.25
CA LEU A 337 -32.03 0.34 41.38
C LEU A 337 -32.45 -0.24 40.01
N SER A 338 -33.64 0.12 39.54
CA SER A 338 -34.17 -0.25 38.22
C SER A 338 -33.21 0.15 37.09
N PRO A 339 -33.13 -0.60 35.98
CA PRO A 339 -32.24 -0.25 34.88
C PRO A 339 -32.80 0.93 34.10
N THR A 340 -32.09 2.05 34.11
CA THR A 340 -32.09 2.99 32.98
C THR A 340 -31.30 2.35 31.83
N GLN A 341 -31.79 2.45 30.60
CA GLN A 341 -31.06 2.00 29.40
C GLN A 341 -29.65 2.64 29.35
N PRO A 342 -28.61 1.94 28.90
CA PRO A 342 -27.26 2.50 28.82
C PRO A 342 -27.16 3.54 27.70
N GLU A 343 -26.65 4.72 28.05
CA GLU A 343 -26.71 5.97 27.29
C GLU A 343 -25.68 6.12 26.15
N ASN A 344 -24.89 5.09 25.79
CA ASN A 344 -23.82 5.21 24.78
C ASN A 344 -23.48 3.87 24.12
N GLN A 345 -24.42 3.25 23.41
CA GLN A 345 -24.09 2.10 22.57
C GLN A 345 -23.68 2.61 21.18
N SER A 346 -22.42 2.40 20.81
CA SER A 346 -21.94 2.67 19.45
C SER A 346 -22.70 1.79 18.45
N VAL A 347 -23.14 2.41 17.36
CA VAL A 347 -23.84 1.78 16.24
C VAL A 347 -22.99 1.71 14.98
N GLY A 348 -21.70 2.05 15.09
CA GLY A 348 -20.79 2.08 13.95
C GLY A 348 -19.47 2.78 14.26
N ARG A 349 -18.64 2.97 13.24
CA ARG A 349 -17.42 3.77 13.35
C ARG A 349 -17.12 4.52 12.06
N VAL A 350 -16.33 5.57 12.18
CA VAL A 350 -15.76 6.34 11.08
C VAL A 350 -14.25 6.26 11.19
N SER A 351 -13.61 5.69 10.18
CA SER A 351 -12.16 5.62 10.06
C SER A 351 -11.72 6.43 8.85
N LEU A 352 -10.75 7.33 9.04
CA LEU A 352 -10.13 8.12 7.98
C LEU A 352 -8.80 7.47 7.60
N LEU A 353 -8.51 7.42 6.30
CA LEU A 353 -7.42 6.64 5.71
C LEU A 353 -6.82 7.38 4.51
N ASP A 354 -5.61 7.02 4.13
CA ASP A 354 -4.99 7.49 2.89
C ASP A 354 -5.52 6.72 1.67
N PHE A 355 -5.69 7.44 0.56
CA PHE A 355 -5.97 6.86 -0.75
C PHE A 355 -5.12 7.50 -1.86
N ASN A 356 -5.37 8.75 -2.25
CA ASN A 356 -4.50 9.50 -3.16
C ASN A 356 -3.73 10.62 -2.44
N ALA A 357 -4.20 11.04 -1.27
CA ALA A 357 -3.61 12.06 -0.42
C ALA A 357 -3.84 11.72 1.06
N LEU A 358 -3.27 12.54 1.95
CA LEU A 358 -3.36 12.33 3.39
C LEU A 358 -4.82 12.42 3.87
N MET A 359 -5.35 11.34 4.46
CA MET A 359 -6.71 11.24 5.00
C MET A 359 -7.82 11.66 4.01
N ASP A 360 -7.66 11.33 2.73
CA ASP A 360 -8.63 11.64 1.68
C ASP A 360 -9.67 10.52 1.46
N ARG A 361 -9.61 9.43 2.23
CA ARG A 361 -10.61 8.36 2.22
C ARG A 361 -11.25 8.19 3.59
N ALA A 362 -12.52 7.84 3.57
CA ALA A 362 -13.29 7.49 4.76
C ALA A 362 -13.99 6.15 4.60
N THR A 363 -13.95 5.36 5.67
CA THR A 363 -14.74 4.14 5.81
C THR A 363 -15.70 4.32 6.96
N VAL A 364 -16.99 4.25 6.66
CA VAL A 364 -18.06 4.35 7.65
C VAL A 364 -18.68 2.97 7.75
N THR A 365 -18.62 2.36 8.93
CA THR A 365 -19.33 1.11 9.21
C THR A 365 -20.49 1.36 10.15
N VAL A 366 -21.57 0.63 9.92
CA VAL A 366 -22.82 0.69 10.68
C VAL A 366 -23.14 -0.73 11.11
N SER A 367 -23.21 -1.00 12.41
CA SER A 367 -23.40 -2.36 12.93
C SER A 367 -24.57 -2.48 13.91
N GLY A 368 -25.10 -1.33 14.38
CA GLY A 368 -26.14 -1.27 15.41
C GLY A 368 -27.43 -0.60 14.97
N LEU A 369 -27.58 -0.28 13.68
CA LEU A 369 -28.83 0.25 13.13
C LEU A 369 -29.71 -0.88 12.57
N SER A 370 -31.02 -0.67 12.61
CA SER A 370 -32.00 -1.57 12.00
C SER A 370 -31.90 -1.52 10.47
N THR A 371 -32.28 -2.59 9.76
CA THR A 371 -32.46 -2.53 8.31
C THR A 371 -33.49 -1.45 7.95
N PRO A 372 -33.21 -0.55 7.00
CA PRO A 372 -34.18 0.45 6.52
C PRO A 372 -35.48 -0.20 6.02
N GLU A 373 -36.60 0.51 6.16
CA GLU A 373 -37.88 0.06 5.60
C GLU A 373 -37.83 0.02 4.06
N PRO A 374 -38.60 -0.86 3.38
CA PRO A 374 -38.63 -0.89 1.93
C PRO A 374 -38.95 0.49 1.31
N GLY A 375 -38.06 1.00 0.47
CA GLY A 375 -38.18 2.33 -0.14
C GLY A 375 -37.39 3.42 0.59
N THR A 376 -36.60 3.08 1.62
CA THR A 376 -35.64 3.96 2.28
C THR A 376 -34.24 3.35 2.35
N HIS A 377 -33.24 4.19 2.56
CA HIS A 377 -31.85 3.79 2.74
C HIS A 377 -31.12 4.74 3.72
N TYR A 378 -29.96 4.31 4.20
CA TYR A 378 -29.08 5.18 4.97
C TYR A 378 -28.14 5.96 4.06
N GLU A 379 -28.01 7.26 4.32
CA GLU A 379 -27.11 8.15 3.61
C GLU A 379 -26.23 8.90 4.61
N VAL A 380 -24.97 9.13 4.25
CA VAL A 380 -23.98 9.71 5.15
C VAL A 380 -23.56 11.09 4.68
N TRP A 381 -23.41 12.00 5.63
CA TRP A 381 -23.12 13.40 5.41
C TRP A 381 -21.94 13.83 6.26
N TYR A 382 -21.00 14.55 5.65
CA TYR A 382 -20.04 15.35 6.38
C TYR A 382 -20.57 16.74 6.68
N LEU A 383 -20.27 17.22 7.87
CA LEU A 383 -20.67 18.53 8.35
C LEU A 383 -19.44 19.31 8.85
N ALA A 384 -19.49 20.62 8.66
CA ALA A 384 -18.54 21.57 9.22
C ALA A 384 -19.28 22.86 9.62
N GLU A 385 -18.59 23.73 10.37
CA GLU A 385 -19.13 25.03 10.81
C GLU A 385 -20.48 24.91 11.54
N GLY A 386 -20.62 23.89 12.41
CA GLY A 386 -21.86 23.64 13.14
C GLY A 386 -23.04 23.19 12.26
N GLY A 387 -22.74 22.67 11.07
CA GLY A 387 -23.71 22.15 10.11
C GLY A 387 -24.11 23.12 8.99
N GLU A 388 -23.51 24.31 8.92
CA GLU A 388 -23.72 25.25 7.81
C GLU A 388 -23.15 24.70 6.48
N ILE A 389 -22.02 24.00 6.56
CA ILE A 389 -21.44 23.29 5.43
C ILE A 389 -21.84 21.82 5.56
N ARG A 390 -22.44 21.29 4.50
CA ARG A 390 -22.85 19.88 4.42
C ARG A 390 -22.43 19.27 3.09
N ARG A 391 -21.86 18.07 3.12
CA ARG A 391 -21.49 17.28 1.95
C ARG A 391 -22.06 15.88 2.05
N ASN A 392 -22.86 15.47 1.06
CA ASN A 392 -23.25 14.09 0.89
C ASN A 392 -22.02 13.26 0.50
N ILE A 393 -21.74 12.18 1.23
CA ILE A 393 -20.64 11.25 0.92
C ILE A 393 -21.11 9.86 0.47
N GLY A 394 -22.42 9.64 0.43
CA GLY A 394 -23.03 8.51 -0.26
C GLY A 394 -23.84 7.58 0.64
N LYS A 395 -24.37 6.54 0.00
CA LYS A 395 -25.30 5.57 0.59
C LYS A 395 -24.57 4.44 1.28
N VAL A 396 -25.04 4.07 2.47
CA VAL A 396 -24.55 2.89 3.18
C VAL A 396 -25.09 1.63 2.52
N SER A 397 -24.19 0.73 2.13
CA SER A 397 -24.55 -0.59 1.61
C SER A 397 -24.78 -1.54 2.76
N MET A 398 -26.04 -1.89 3.03
CA MET A 398 -26.46 -2.82 4.10
C MET A 398 -26.45 -4.26 3.59
N ASP A 399 -26.01 -5.20 4.44
CA ASP A 399 -26.08 -6.63 4.23
C ASP A 399 -27.29 -7.28 4.94
N ASP A 400 -27.47 -8.58 4.72
CA ASP A 400 -28.56 -9.38 5.31
C ASP A 400 -28.45 -9.53 6.84
N ALA A 401 -27.28 -9.23 7.42
CA ALA A 401 -27.02 -9.23 8.85
C ALA A 401 -27.21 -7.85 9.51
N ALA A 402 -27.78 -6.88 8.77
CA ALA A 402 -27.94 -5.49 9.18
C ALA A 402 -26.62 -4.80 9.54
N GLN A 403 -25.52 -5.24 8.92
CA GLN A 403 -24.25 -4.52 8.91
C GLN A 403 -24.17 -3.69 7.63
N GLY A 404 -23.64 -2.48 7.73
CA GLY A 404 -23.55 -1.51 6.66
C GLY A 404 -22.14 -1.00 6.50
N GLN A 405 -21.74 -0.73 5.26
CA GLN A 405 -20.48 -0.06 4.96
C GLN A 405 -20.67 0.99 3.87
N LEU A 406 -19.97 2.11 4.03
CA LEU A 406 -19.72 3.10 3.00
C LEU A 406 -18.21 3.35 2.92
N VAL A 407 -17.68 3.33 1.70
CA VAL A 407 -16.32 3.79 1.41
C VAL A 407 -16.43 5.04 0.54
N PHE A 408 -15.93 6.15 1.05
CA PHE A 408 -15.88 7.43 0.36
C PHE A 408 -14.43 7.79 0.06
N ASN A 409 -14.14 8.14 -1.19
CA ASN A 409 -12.85 8.66 -1.62
C ASN A 409 -13.04 10.10 -2.08
N ASN A 410 -12.34 11.04 -1.46
CA ASN A 410 -12.42 12.46 -1.79
C ASN A 410 -11.70 12.73 -3.12
N SER A 411 -12.47 13.06 -4.17
CA SER A 411 -11.93 13.34 -5.50
C SER A 411 -10.99 14.56 -5.54
N ASP A 412 -11.16 15.46 -4.58
CA ASP A 412 -10.43 16.73 -4.51
C ASP A 412 -9.03 16.55 -3.89
N GLN A 413 -8.72 15.36 -3.38
CA GLN A 413 -7.44 15.02 -2.73
C GLN A 413 -7.12 15.91 -1.51
N GLU A 414 -8.15 16.51 -0.92
CA GLU A 414 -8.04 17.29 0.31
C GLU A 414 -8.23 16.38 1.53
N ASN A 415 -7.48 16.68 2.58
CA ASN A 415 -7.61 16.00 3.87
C ASN A 415 -9.01 16.25 4.45
N ILE A 416 -9.78 15.19 4.68
CA ILE A 416 -11.18 15.29 5.13
C ILE A 416 -11.29 16.01 6.49
N LEU A 417 -10.35 15.74 7.40
CA LEU A 417 -10.33 16.30 8.74
C LEU A 417 -10.00 17.81 8.75
N SER A 418 -9.44 18.34 7.65
CA SER A 418 -9.14 19.78 7.52
C SER A 418 -10.40 20.64 7.48
N LEU A 419 -11.48 20.12 6.90
CA LEU A 419 -12.74 20.82 6.70
C LEU A 419 -13.80 20.33 7.67
N TYR A 420 -13.98 19.01 7.77
CA TYR A 420 -15.11 18.42 8.46
C TYR A 420 -14.76 18.00 9.89
N ASP A 421 -15.68 18.24 10.81
CA ASP A 421 -15.58 17.89 12.22
C ASP A 421 -16.79 17.09 12.73
N GLN A 422 -17.78 16.85 11.86
CA GLN A 422 -18.97 16.08 12.19
C GLN A 422 -19.38 15.16 11.04
N LEU A 423 -19.98 14.03 11.40
CA LEU A 423 -20.62 13.10 10.49
C LEU A 423 -22.04 12.77 10.96
N GLU A 424 -22.97 12.69 10.02
CA GLU A 424 -24.36 12.27 10.28
C GLU A 424 -24.78 11.16 9.32
N VAL A 425 -25.61 10.26 9.82
CA VAL A 425 -26.32 9.24 9.04
C VAL A 425 -27.81 9.55 9.10
N THR A 426 -28.43 9.73 7.94
CA THR A 426 -29.87 9.98 7.81
C THR A 426 -30.58 8.81 7.15
N ILE A 427 -31.90 8.73 7.34
CA ILE A 427 -32.77 7.80 6.62
C ILE A 427 -33.51 8.54 5.51
N GLU A 428 -33.09 8.30 4.27
CA GLU A 428 -33.59 9.03 3.08
C GLU A 428 -34.52 8.14 2.24
N SER A 429 -35.42 8.75 1.46
CA SER A 429 -36.30 8.02 0.55
C SER A 429 -35.59 7.66 -0.76
N ASP A 430 -35.83 6.45 -1.28
CA ASP A 430 -35.32 6.05 -2.61
C ASP A 430 -35.85 6.92 -3.76
N ASN A 431 -36.96 7.63 -3.53
CA ASN A 431 -37.58 8.53 -4.50
C ASN A 431 -37.17 10.00 -4.34
N ASP A 432 -36.17 10.30 -3.51
CA ASP A 432 -35.69 11.66 -3.35
C ASP A 432 -35.11 12.20 -4.67
N VAL A 433 -35.49 13.43 -5.01
CA VAL A 433 -35.17 14.10 -6.28
C VAL A 433 -34.02 15.10 -6.10
N SER A 434 -33.55 15.32 -4.86
CA SER A 434 -32.52 16.30 -4.51
C SER A 434 -31.42 15.67 -3.64
N PRO A 435 -30.43 14.96 -4.23
CA PRO A 435 -29.40 14.23 -3.48
C PRO A 435 -28.48 15.13 -2.63
N ASP A 436 -28.48 16.45 -2.85
CA ASP A 436 -27.62 17.40 -2.13
C ASP A 436 -28.32 18.10 -0.96
N VAL A 437 -29.59 17.76 -0.66
CA VAL A 437 -30.35 18.33 0.45
C VAL A 437 -30.99 17.17 1.22
N SER A 438 -30.49 16.89 2.42
CA SER A 438 -31.10 15.87 3.28
C SER A 438 -32.54 16.22 3.61
N SER A 439 -33.44 15.25 3.41
CA SER A 439 -34.86 15.37 3.74
C SER A 439 -35.30 14.41 4.86
N GLY A 440 -34.40 13.49 5.24
CA GLY A 440 -34.61 12.45 6.24
C GLY A 440 -34.20 12.81 7.67
N ASP A 441 -34.69 12.02 8.62
CA ASP A 441 -34.33 12.13 10.03
C ASP A 441 -32.89 11.64 10.27
N VAL A 442 -32.14 12.32 11.15
CA VAL A 442 -30.80 11.88 11.56
C VAL A 442 -30.95 10.73 12.57
N VAL A 443 -30.45 9.56 12.19
CA VAL A 443 -30.54 8.33 13.00
C VAL A 443 -29.31 8.09 13.85
N ALA A 444 -28.16 8.57 13.37
CA ALA A 444 -26.90 8.46 14.08
C ALA A 444 -25.96 9.59 13.67
N SER A 445 -25.05 9.96 14.57
CA SER A 445 -24.09 11.02 14.32
C SER A 445 -22.83 10.84 15.15
N SER A 446 -21.80 11.58 14.79
CA SER A 446 -20.58 11.72 15.58
C SER A 446 -19.99 13.10 15.34
N VAL A 447 -19.75 13.83 16.41
CA VAL A 447 -19.08 15.13 16.43
C VAL A 447 -17.71 14.93 17.07
N PHE A 448 -16.67 15.33 16.36
CA PHE A 448 -15.31 15.22 16.85
C PHE A 448 -15.14 16.09 18.10
N PRO A 449 -14.51 15.60 19.19
CA PRO A 449 -14.33 16.39 20.40
C PRO A 449 -13.58 17.70 20.10
N PRO A 450 -14.22 18.88 20.26
CA PRO A 450 -13.71 20.12 19.70
C PRO A 450 -12.42 20.65 20.33
N LEU A 451 -12.13 20.38 21.61
CA LEU A 451 -10.88 20.79 22.24
C LEU A 451 -9.74 19.88 21.77
N ALA A 452 -9.94 18.55 21.81
CA ALA A 452 -8.95 17.59 21.31
C ALA A 452 -8.69 17.77 19.80
N LEU A 453 -9.71 18.06 18.99
CA LEU A 453 -9.62 18.23 17.54
C LEU A 453 -8.59 19.29 17.14
N ILE A 454 -8.45 20.38 17.89
CA ILE A 454 -7.45 21.42 17.62
C ILE A 454 -6.06 20.79 17.54
N HIS A 455 -5.73 19.90 18.47
CA HIS A 455 -4.42 19.29 18.54
C HIS A 455 -4.26 18.09 17.60
N VAL A 456 -5.32 17.27 17.45
CA VAL A 456 -5.35 16.19 16.44
C VAL A 456 -5.13 16.76 15.02
N ARG A 457 -5.74 17.91 14.70
CA ARG A 457 -5.51 18.59 13.41
C ARG A 457 -4.07 19.03 13.23
N HIS A 458 -3.37 19.53 14.24
CA HIS A 458 -1.95 19.85 14.06
C HIS A 458 -1.08 18.60 13.78
N VAL A 459 -1.44 17.45 14.35
CA VAL A 459 -0.75 16.18 14.06
C VAL A 459 -1.02 15.70 12.64
N LEU A 460 -2.28 15.74 12.20
CA LEU A 460 -2.79 15.05 11.01
C LEU A 460 -3.16 15.94 9.82
N VAL A 461 -3.20 17.25 10.01
CA VAL A 461 -3.58 18.25 9.01
C VAL A 461 -2.47 19.29 8.95
N SER A 462 -2.22 19.81 7.76
CA SER A 462 -1.30 20.90 7.59
C SER A 462 -1.77 22.19 8.27
N PHE A 463 -0.83 23.02 8.69
CA PHE A 463 -1.11 24.34 9.24
C PHE A 463 -0.06 25.34 8.78
N GLN A 464 -0.42 26.63 8.83
CA GLN A 464 0.34 27.71 8.20
C GLN A 464 1.80 27.85 8.68
N SER A 465 2.13 27.33 9.86
CA SER A 465 3.50 27.33 10.40
C SER A 465 4.25 26.01 10.23
N ALA A 466 3.64 24.97 9.65
CA ALA A 466 4.34 23.76 9.23
C ALA A 466 5.04 24.03 7.88
N PRO A 467 6.30 23.57 7.69
CA PRO A 467 6.98 23.64 6.41
C PRO A 467 6.15 22.96 5.32
N ASN A 468 6.18 23.53 4.11
CA ASN A 468 5.48 22.99 2.93
C ASN A 468 3.98 22.75 3.08
N GLU A 469 3.34 23.28 4.13
CA GLU A 469 1.92 23.05 4.41
C GLU A 469 1.58 21.54 4.44
N ILE A 470 2.39 20.74 5.15
CA ILE A 470 2.11 19.32 5.44
C ILE A 470 1.81 19.08 6.92
N ALA A 471 1.19 17.93 7.23
CA ALA A 471 0.93 17.52 8.61
C ALA A 471 2.23 17.19 9.36
N LEU A 472 2.26 17.38 10.69
CA LEU A 472 3.46 17.11 11.50
C LEU A 472 3.91 15.66 11.39
N ILE A 473 2.98 14.70 11.47
CA ILE A 473 3.33 13.28 11.40
C ILE A 473 3.88 12.89 10.02
N GLN A 474 3.38 13.52 8.96
CA GLN A 474 3.83 13.28 7.59
C GLN A 474 5.23 13.83 7.36
N GLY A 475 5.51 15.06 7.82
CA GLY A 475 6.86 15.62 7.71
C GLY A 475 7.89 14.90 8.58
N LEU A 476 7.48 14.45 9.77
CA LEU A 476 8.29 13.59 10.64
C LEU A 476 8.68 12.30 9.93
N TRP A 477 7.69 11.61 9.34
CA TRP A 477 7.90 10.36 8.61
C TRP A 477 8.78 10.57 7.36
N ASN A 478 8.46 11.57 6.53
CA ASN A 478 9.25 11.89 5.32
C ASN A 478 10.72 12.21 5.65
N THR A 479 10.96 12.92 6.76
CA THR A 479 12.32 13.25 7.20
C THR A 479 13.06 12.01 7.67
N ALA A 480 12.41 11.14 8.45
CA ALA A 480 12.99 9.87 8.89
C ALA A 480 13.32 8.94 7.71
N ASP A 481 12.42 8.83 6.74
CA ASP A 481 12.60 8.04 5.52
C ASP A 481 13.74 8.56 4.63
N SER A 482 13.82 9.88 4.46
CA SER A 482 14.92 10.48 3.73
C SER A 482 16.27 10.28 4.44
N ILE A 483 16.31 10.32 5.77
CA ILE A 483 17.53 10.06 6.55
C ILE A 483 17.97 8.59 6.40
N ASP A 484 17.04 7.64 6.47
CA ASP A 484 17.35 6.22 6.26
C ASP A 484 17.90 5.96 4.85
N THR A 485 17.22 6.52 3.84
CA THR A 485 17.67 6.47 2.44
C THR A 485 19.09 7.05 2.28
N ASN A 486 19.35 8.24 2.82
CA ASN A 486 20.68 8.85 2.76
C ASN A 486 21.75 8.04 3.48
N THR A 487 21.39 7.34 4.57
CA THR A 487 22.33 6.49 5.33
C THR A 487 22.68 5.21 4.56
N LEU A 488 21.72 4.62 3.83
CA LEU A 488 21.97 3.51 2.92
C LEU A 488 22.86 3.92 1.74
N GLU A 489 22.58 5.07 1.13
CA GLU A 489 23.40 5.63 0.05
C GLU A 489 24.82 5.98 0.51
N LEU A 490 24.98 6.49 1.73
CA LEU A 490 26.28 6.72 2.36
C LEU A 490 27.08 5.42 2.46
N ARG A 491 26.46 4.32 2.90
CA ARG A 491 27.13 3.01 2.99
C ARG A 491 27.53 2.51 1.60
N ASP A 492 26.66 2.67 0.60
CA ASP A 492 26.94 2.23 -0.76
C ASP A 492 28.08 3.06 -1.39
N ALA A 493 28.11 4.37 -1.15
CA ALA A 493 29.21 5.25 -1.54
C ALA A 493 30.54 4.81 -0.90
N PHE A 494 30.52 4.51 0.41
CA PHE A 494 31.69 4.01 1.13
C PHE A 494 32.22 2.70 0.54
N ASN A 495 31.33 1.73 0.26
CA ASN A 495 31.69 0.45 -0.35
C ASN A 495 32.30 0.60 -1.75
N ASN A 496 31.89 1.64 -2.48
CA ASN A 496 32.40 1.96 -3.81
C ASN A 496 33.69 2.79 -3.78
N GLY A 497 34.14 3.23 -2.60
CA GLY A 497 35.33 4.08 -2.45
C GLY A 497 35.09 5.54 -2.85
N ASP A 498 33.84 6.01 -2.84
CA ASP A 498 33.44 7.37 -3.20
C ASP A 498 33.41 8.29 -1.98
N GLU A 499 34.57 8.89 -1.65
CA GLU A 499 34.69 9.77 -0.49
C GLU A 499 33.82 11.03 -0.62
N GLU A 500 33.72 11.61 -1.82
CA GLU A 500 32.95 12.85 -2.05
C GLU A 500 31.47 12.61 -1.73
N LEU A 501 30.90 11.52 -2.24
CA LEU A 501 29.52 11.17 -1.97
C LEU A 501 29.29 10.78 -0.49
N VAL A 502 30.26 10.14 0.18
CA VAL A 502 30.16 9.89 1.63
C VAL A 502 30.06 11.20 2.40
N ARG A 503 30.88 12.21 2.08
CA ARG A 503 30.83 13.53 2.75
C ARG A 503 29.52 14.25 2.47
N LEU A 504 29.06 14.23 1.22
CA LEU A 504 27.76 14.79 0.84
C LEU A 504 26.62 14.16 1.65
N LYS A 505 26.55 12.82 1.71
CA LYS A 505 25.48 12.14 2.44
C LYS A 505 25.57 12.36 3.95
N THR A 506 26.78 12.43 4.49
CA THR A 506 27.01 12.76 5.90
C THR A 506 26.45 14.16 6.24
N GLU A 507 26.69 15.14 5.37
CA GLU A 507 26.12 16.48 5.51
C GLU A 507 24.59 16.49 5.45
N GLN A 508 24.01 15.83 4.43
CA GLN A 508 22.56 15.77 4.26
C GLN A 508 21.87 15.16 5.49
N ILE A 509 22.43 14.09 6.06
CA ILE A 509 21.92 13.46 7.29
C ILE A 509 21.96 14.45 8.47
N ILE A 510 23.08 15.15 8.68
CA ILE A 510 23.20 16.14 9.77
C ILE A 510 22.16 17.24 9.58
N ASN A 511 22.10 17.83 8.38
CA ASN A 511 21.23 18.96 8.09
C ASN A 511 19.74 18.62 8.25
N GLN A 512 19.33 17.40 7.89
CA GLN A 512 17.96 16.90 8.09
C GLN A 512 17.65 16.54 9.55
N LEU A 513 18.63 16.05 10.31
CA LEU A 513 18.43 15.81 11.75
C LEU A 513 18.20 17.13 12.50
N VAL A 514 19.04 18.12 12.20
CA VAL A 514 19.11 19.36 13.00
C VAL A 514 18.24 20.49 12.45
N GLY A 515 17.89 20.55 11.17
CA GLY A 515 17.08 21.64 10.60
C GLY A 515 17.78 23.00 10.53
N ASN A 516 17.27 23.89 9.69
CA ASN A 516 17.94 25.11 9.21
C ASN A 516 18.12 26.23 10.24
N THR A 517 17.48 26.11 11.41
CA THR A 517 17.63 27.04 12.53
C THR A 517 18.70 26.60 13.52
N ASN A 518 19.25 25.40 13.39
CA ASN A 518 20.36 24.92 14.22
C ASN A 518 21.72 25.39 13.68
N GLU A 519 22.67 25.68 14.59
CA GLU A 519 24.04 26.08 14.21
C GLU A 519 24.82 24.96 13.50
N GLN A 520 24.42 23.71 13.66
CA GLN A 520 24.98 22.56 12.95
C GLN A 520 24.44 22.39 11.53
N HIS A 521 23.42 23.17 11.13
CA HIS A 521 22.96 23.19 9.74
C HIS A 521 23.88 24.07 8.90
N ARG A 522 24.79 23.43 8.17
CA ARG A 522 25.86 24.11 7.43
C ARG A 522 26.46 23.21 6.36
N ASP A 523 27.26 23.84 5.51
CA ASP A 523 28.13 23.17 4.55
C ASP A 523 29.26 22.46 5.31
N TRP A 524 29.12 21.15 5.47
CA TRP A 524 30.05 20.30 6.20
C TRP A 524 31.15 19.76 5.30
N ASN A 525 30.85 19.54 4.02
CA ASN A 525 31.80 19.03 3.03
C ASN A 525 32.68 20.14 2.39
N GLU A 526 32.41 21.41 2.72
CA GLU A 526 33.09 22.62 2.24
C GLU A 526 33.03 22.80 0.71
N ASN A 527 31.96 22.29 0.05
CA ASN A 527 31.77 22.40 -1.40
C ASN A 527 31.24 23.78 -1.84
N GLY A 528 30.87 24.65 -0.89
CA GLY A 528 30.33 25.99 -1.11
C GLY A 528 28.81 26.07 -1.15
N THR A 529 28.10 24.97 -0.89
CA THR A 529 26.65 24.87 -0.83
C THR A 529 26.22 24.10 0.42
N ILE A 530 25.10 24.50 1.04
CA ILE A 530 24.49 23.73 2.13
C ILE A 530 23.54 22.72 1.49
N ASP A 531 23.86 21.44 1.62
CA ASP A 531 23.10 20.33 1.07
C ASP A 531 22.07 19.81 2.10
N ASP A 532 20.80 20.16 1.89
CA ASP A 532 19.66 19.66 2.68
C ASP A 532 18.53 19.22 1.72
N PRO A 533 18.29 17.91 1.56
CA PRO A 533 17.17 17.42 0.75
C PRO A 533 15.83 17.49 1.49
N GLY A 534 15.83 17.89 2.77
CA GLY A 534 14.63 18.11 3.56
C GLY A 534 13.98 19.48 3.30
N ASP A 535 12.99 19.79 4.14
CA ASP A 535 12.26 21.06 4.11
C ASP A 535 12.84 22.14 5.04
N GLY A 536 14.00 21.85 5.63
CA GLY A 536 14.69 22.71 6.58
C GLY A 536 14.10 22.73 8.00
N PHE A 537 13.07 21.96 8.33
CA PHE A 537 12.51 21.93 9.69
C PHE A 537 13.29 21.02 10.63
N GLY A 538 13.71 19.88 10.09
CA GLY A 538 14.45 18.83 10.78
C GLY A 538 13.66 18.05 11.83
N LEU A 539 14.30 16.99 12.37
CA LEU A 539 13.70 16.17 13.42
C LEU A 539 13.78 16.86 14.80
N PHE A 540 14.93 17.47 15.13
CA PHE A 540 15.19 18.01 16.46
C PHE A 540 14.56 19.38 16.72
N GLU A 541 14.37 19.65 18.02
CA GLU A 541 13.90 20.95 18.51
C GLU A 541 14.95 22.04 18.28
N ASN A 542 14.54 23.07 17.54
CA ASN A 542 15.31 24.29 17.33
C ASN A 542 14.41 25.51 17.51
N GLY A 543 14.27 25.93 18.76
CA GLY A 543 13.29 26.94 19.14
C GLY A 543 11.87 26.38 18.99
N ASN A 544 11.08 26.94 18.06
CA ASN A 544 9.71 26.47 17.79
C ASN A 544 9.64 25.51 16.59
N GLN A 545 10.78 25.11 16.01
CA GLN A 545 10.86 24.23 14.84
C GLN A 545 11.32 22.83 15.25
N GLY A 546 10.93 21.82 14.47
CA GLY A 546 11.30 20.43 14.67
C GLY A 546 10.11 19.50 14.78
N TYR A 547 10.13 18.42 14.01
CA TYR A 547 9.01 17.49 13.92
C TYR A 547 8.76 16.72 15.22
N ILE A 548 9.80 16.31 15.94
CA ILE A 548 9.68 15.49 17.16
C ILE A 548 8.91 16.25 18.25
N LEU A 549 9.41 17.43 18.64
CA LEU A 549 8.80 18.19 19.75
C LEU A 549 7.36 18.60 19.42
N ASN A 550 7.13 19.11 18.21
CA ASN A 550 5.82 19.62 17.82
C ASN A 550 4.79 18.47 17.79
N THR A 551 5.15 17.31 17.24
CA THR A 551 4.25 16.15 17.19
C THR A 551 3.96 15.61 18.59
N ILE A 552 4.97 15.46 19.45
CA ILE A 552 4.79 15.06 20.86
C ILE A 552 3.85 16.02 21.58
N SER A 553 4.10 17.33 21.46
CA SER A 553 3.33 18.35 22.16
C SER A 553 1.86 18.30 21.77
N HIS A 554 1.56 18.24 20.47
CA HIS A 554 0.18 18.16 20.01
C HIS A 554 -0.49 16.82 20.33
N ALA A 555 0.22 15.69 20.26
CA ALA A 555 -0.32 14.41 20.71
C ALA A 555 -0.67 14.43 22.21
N GLN A 556 0.21 14.98 23.06
CA GLN A 556 -0.03 15.15 24.50
C GLN A 556 -1.21 16.08 24.78
N PHE A 557 -1.26 17.25 24.14
CA PHE A 557 -2.38 18.19 24.31
C PHE A 557 -3.71 17.59 23.85
N ALA A 558 -3.71 16.77 22.79
CA ALA A 558 -4.90 16.03 22.38
C ALA A 558 -5.37 15.04 23.46
N ALA A 559 -4.44 14.29 24.08
CA ALA A 559 -4.75 13.35 25.15
C ALA A 559 -5.25 14.03 26.45
N GLU A 560 -4.65 15.17 26.79
CA GLU A 560 -4.95 15.95 28.00
C GLU A 560 -6.20 16.83 27.86
N SER A 561 -6.75 16.94 26.64
CA SER A 561 -7.96 17.71 26.40
C SER A 561 -9.12 17.17 27.24
N ALA A 562 -9.91 18.09 27.82
CA ALA A 562 -10.99 17.73 28.73
C ALA A 562 -12.11 16.89 28.08
N ASP A 563 -12.17 16.87 26.75
CA ASP A 563 -13.10 16.11 25.94
C ASP A 563 -12.46 14.93 25.19
N ALA A 564 -11.19 14.61 25.47
CA ALA A 564 -10.49 13.51 24.82
C ALA A 564 -11.18 12.17 25.06
N THR A 565 -11.45 11.44 23.98
CA THR A 565 -11.98 10.07 24.03
C THR A 565 -10.90 9.09 24.46
N GLU A 566 -11.31 7.88 24.85
CA GLU A 566 -10.37 6.79 25.14
C GLU A 566 -9.44 6.50 23.94
N ASN A 567 -9.98 6.50 22.72
CA ASN A 567 -9.18 6.34 21.50
C ASN A 567 -8.12 7.44 21.35
N ILE A 568 -8.49 8.71 21.51
CA ILE A 568 -7.55 9.84 21.43
C ILE A 568 -6.47 9.68 22.49
N GLN A 569 -6.83 9.38 23.75
CA GLN A 569 -5.85 9.23 24.83
C GLN A 569 -4.87 8.09 24.59
N VAL A 570 -5.38 6.90 24.24
CA VAL A 570 -4.55 5.70 24.01
C VAL A 570 -3.62 5.93 22.83
N HIS A 571 -4.14 6.40 21.70
CA HIS A 571 -3.35 6.53 20.50
C HIS A 571 -2.39 7.73 20.53
N SER A 572 -2.76 8.83 21.18
CA SER A 572 -1.79 9.89 21.49
C SER A 572 -0.64 9.37 22.35
N ALA A 573 -0.91 8.54 23.37
CA ALA A 573 0.14 7.97 24.21
C ALA A 573 1.07 7.05 23.40
N HIS A 574 0.52 6.26 22.48
CA HIS A 574 1.28 5.43 21.55
C HIS A 574 2.17 6.26 20.62
N VAL A 575 1.63 7.33 20.02
CA VAL A 575 2.39 8.28 19.18
C VAL A 575 3.54 8.87 19.97
N VAL A 576 3.30 9.35 21.19
CA VAL A 576 4.34 9.91 22.07
C VAL A 576 5.42 8.87 22.37
N ALA A 577 5.05 7.63 22.71
CA ALA A 577 6.01 6.57 23.00
C ALA A 577 6.93 6.29 21.80
N CYS A 578 6.37 6.18 20.60
CA CYS A 578 7.13 5.96 19.38
C CYS A 578 8.09 7.13 19.08
N ILE A 579 7.60 8.37 19.18
CA ILE A 579 8.41 9.54 18.84
C ILE A 579 9.52 9.81 19.88
N GLU A 580 9.32 9.45 21.15
CA GLU A 580 10.40 9.46 22.16
C GLU A 580 11.49 8.40 21.86
N ASN A 581 11.11 7.24 21.31
CA ASN A 581 12.10 6.27 20.82
C ASN A 581 12.88 6.87 19.64
N MET A 582 12.17 7.43 18.65
CA MET A 582 12.79 8.09 17.50
C MET A 582 13.77 9.18 17.92
N LYS A 583 13.40 10.01 18.90
CA LYS A 583 14.28 11.03 19.47
C LYS A 583 15.58 10.42 19.98
N THR A 584 15.46 9.36 20.78
CA THR A 584 16.61 8.66 21.36
C THR A 584 17.54 8.09 20.30
N TRP A 585 17.00 7.46 19.26
CA TRP A 585 17.79 6.90 18.16
C TRP A 585 18.37 7.97 17.25
N SER A 586 17.61 9.05 16.99
CA SER A 586 18.08 10.18 16.18
C SER A 586 19.24 10.89 16.86
N GLU A 587 19.20 11.09 18.19
CA GLU A 587 20.30 11.69 18.96
C GLU A 587 21.58 10.85 18.85
N GLN A 588 21.45 9.53 18.93
CA GLN A 588 22.58 8.61 18.71
C GLN A 588 23.08 8.68 17.27
N LEU A 589 22.18 8.71 16.29
CA LEU A 589 22.53 8.82 14.88
C LEU A 589 23.30 10.12 14.60
N LEU A 590 22.87 11.25 15.15
CA LEU A 590 23.58 12.52 15.03
C LEU A 590 24.99 12.42 15.60
N GLU A 591 25.14 11.84 16.80
CA GLU A 591 26.45 11.63 17.41
C GLU A 591 27.38 10.83 16.48
N LYS A 592 26.89 9.71 15.91
CA LYS A 592 27.67 8.87 14.99
C LYS A 592 28.00 9.59 13.69
N THR A 593 27.05 10.35 13.15
CA THR A 593 27.23 11.10 11.90
C THR A 593 28.27 12.20 12.06
N LEU A 594 28.25 12.94 13.17
CA LEU A 594 29.27 13.95 13.49
C LEU A 594 30.65 13.30 13.72
N GLN A 595 30.70 12.14 14.36
CA GLN A 595 31.94 11.39 14.51
C GLN A 595 32.50 10.97 13.14
N LEU A 596 31.65 10.44 12.26
CA LEU A 596 32.02 10.02 10.90
C LEU A 596 32.59 11.19 10.09
N GLN A 597 31.99 12.37 10.25
CA GLN A 597 32.41 13.58 9.53
C GLN A 597 33.87 13.98 9.82
N GLU A 598 34.34 13.80 11.05
CA GLU A 598 35.71 14.13 11.46
C GLU A 598 36.74 13.03 11.14
N MET A 599 36.27 11.82 10.77
CA MET A 599 37.15 10.69 10.49
C MET A 599 37.78 10.79 9.10
N PRO A 600 39.09 10.50 8.93
CA PRO A 600 39.68 10.31 7.62
C PRO A 600 39.01 9.16 6.86
N PHE A 601 38.86 9.29 5.55
CA PHE A 601 38.27 8.24 4.73
C PHE A 601 39.10 6.96 4.76
N GLY A 602 38.48 5.85 5.16
CA GLY A 602 39.17 4.56 5.28
C GLY A 602 38.35 3.49 6.01
N SER A 603 38.92 2.29 6.10
CA SER A 603 38.24 1.09 6.65
C SER A 603 37.72 1.26 8.08
N ASP A 604 38.29 2.17 8.86
CA ASP A 604 37.88 2.42 10.24
C ASP A 604 36.47 3.05 10.34
N MET A 605 35.94 3.59 9.25
CA MET A 605 34.57 4.12 9.17
C MET A 605 33.49 3.02 9.12
N ASP A 606 33.83 1.82 8.65
CA ASP A 606 32.85 0.74 8.38
C ASP A 606 31.97 0.38 9.59
N PRO A 607 32.49 0.20 10.82
CA PRO A 607 31.65 -0.10 11.97
C PRO A 607 30.66 1.03 12.29
N LEU A 608 31.08 2.28 12.11
CA LEU A 608 30.28 3.46 12.41
C LEU A 608 29.15 3.64 11.38
N ILE A 609 29.46 3.42 10.10
CA ILE A 609 28.47 3.45 9.02
C ILE A 609 27.40 2.37 9.23
N ASN A 610 27.80 1.15 9.60
CA ASN A 610 26.84 0.08 9.88
C ASN A 610 25.96 0.38 11.11
N GLU A 611 26.51 1.03 12.14
CA GLU A 611 25.74 1.50 13.30
C GLU A 611 24.76 2.62 12.90
N MET A 612 25.18 3.56 12.05
CA MET A 612 24.31 4.59 11.51
C MET A 612 23.14 3.99 10.73
N VAL A 613 23.38 3.04 9.82
CA VAL A 613 22.32 2.34 9.06
C VAL A 613 21.35 1.63 10.00
N PHE A 614 21.86 1.01 11.07
CA PHE A 614 21.00 0.37 12.06
C PHE A 614 20.13 1.39 12.80
N LEU A 615 20.70 2.51 13.24
CA LEU A 615 19.98 3.56 13.96
C LEU A 615 18.96 4.27 13.08
N SER A 616 19.28 4.61 11.83
CA SER A 616 18.34 5.23 10.89
C SER A 616 17.14 4.32 10.62
N ASN A 617 17.40 3.02 10.47
CA ASN A 617 16.36 2.02 10.29
C ASN A 617 15.43 1.95 11.51
N GLN A 618 15.97 2.00 12.74
CA GLN A 618 15.17 2.05 13.96
C GLN A 618 14.34 3.34 14.06
N VAL A 619 14.89 4.49 13.68
CA VAL A 619 14.14 5.76 13.65
C VAL A 619 12.88 5.62 12.79
N LEU A 620 12.97 5.00 11.62
CA LEU A 620 11.82 4.82 10.73
C LEU A 620 10.91 3.65 11.13
N PHE A 621 11.46 2.44 11.20
CA PHE A 621 10.68 1.20 11.33
C PHE A 621 10.52 0.71 12.76
N GLY A 622 11.29 1.24 13.70
CA GLY A 622 11.35 0.73 15.05
C GLY A 622 12.26 -0.49 15.21
N SER A 623 12.13 -1.17 16.35
CA SER A 623 12.96 -2.32 16.73
C SER A 623 12.16 -3.35 17.51
N ASP A 624 12.14 -4.61 17.09
CA ASP A 624 11.52 -5.68 17.88
C ASP A 624 12.48 -6.08 19.02
N VAL A 625 12.34 -5.45 20.19
CA VAL A 625 13.22 -5.72 21.35
C VAL A 625 12.81 -6.98 22.11
N ASN A 626 11.57 -7.43 21.95
CA ASN A 626 11.01 -8.54 22.73
C ASN A 626 10.99 -9.87 21.95
N GLY A 627 11.19 -9.82 20.64
CA GLY A 627 11.33 -10.96 19.73
C GLY A 627 10.01 -11.61 19.33
N ASN A 628 8.90 -10.87 19.41
CA ASN A 628 7.56 -11.37 19.06
C ASN A 628 7.19 -11.16 17.58
N GLU A 629 8.11 -10.66 16.77
CA GLU A 629 7.94 -10.37 15.34
C GLU A 629 6.93 -9.23 15.06
N LEU A 630 6.58 -8.44 16.08
CA LEU A 630 5.73 -7.26 16.00
C LEU A 630 6.49 -6.02 16.52
N ILE A 631 6.22 -4.87 15.92
CA ILE A 631 6.70 -3.59 16.41
C ILE A 631 5.54 -2.93 17.15
N GLU A 632 5.60 -2.92 18.48
CA GLU A 632 4.53 -2.36 19.30
C GLU A 632 4.80 -0.88 19.61
N PRO A 633 3.75 -0.07 19.84
CA PRO A 633 3.89 1.36 20.19
C PRO A 633 4.34 1.55 21.65
N THR A 634 5.42 0.89 22.04
CA THR A 634 5.94 0.87 23.40
C THR A 634 7.37 1.38 23.44
N ALA A 635 7.87 1.62 24.66
CA ALA A 635 9.21 2.14 24.86
C ALA A 635 10.28 1.16 24.33
N GLY A 636 11.12 1.66 23.44
CA GLY A 636 12.18 0.91 22.77
C GLY A 636 11.77 0.16 21.51
N GLU A 637 10.49 0.17 21.12
CA GLU A 637 10.01 -0.58 19.96
C GLU A 637 9.54 0.29 18.80
N GLY A 638 8.41 0.99 18.94
CA GLY A 638 7.81 1.74 17.83
C GLY A 638 8.69 2.87 17.29
N GLY A 639 8.76 2.99 15.96
CA GLY A 639 9.42 4.08 15.22
C GLY A 639 8.43 4.98 14.49
N GLY A 640 8.90 5.67 13.44
CA GLY A 640 8.10 6.55 12.59
C GLY A 640 6.86 5.89 11.97
N ASP A 641 6.96 4.66 11.47
CA ASP A 641 5.84 3.91 10.89
C ASP A 641 4.71 3.69 11.91
N THR A 642 5.07 3.22 13.10
CA THR A 642 4.13 2.95 14.19
C THR A 642 3.49 4.25 14.70
N ALA A 643 4.27 5.33 14.81
CA ALA A 643 3.75 6.66 15.14
C ALA A 643 2.78 7.18 14.07
N TYR A 644 3.11 6.96 12.80
CA TYR A 644 2.27 7.35 11.67
C TYR A 644 0.93 6.63 11.75
N GLU A 645 0.93 5.31 11.89
CA GLU A 645 -0.30 4.50 12.02
C GLU A 645 -1.17 4.95 13.20
N HIS A 646 -0.61 5.07 14.40
CA HIS A 646 -1.39 5.43 15.59
C HIS A 646 -1.95 6.86 15.51
N SER A 647 -1.31 7.76 14.76
CA SER A 647 -1.86 9.10 14.57
C SER A 647 -3.24 9.06 13.89
N TYR A 648 -3.50 8.10 13.00
CA TYR A 648 -4.79 7.98 12.31
C TYR A 648 -5.88 7.48 13.23
N TYR A 649 -5.55 6.58 14.15
CA TYR A 649 -6.50 6.07 15.12
C TYR A 649 -6.93 7.14 16.14
N MET A 650 -6.17 8.24 16.29
CA MET A 650 -6.64 9.42 17.01
C MET A 650 -7.86 10.07 16.32
N ALA A 651 -8.02 9.89 15.01
CA ALA A 651 -9.13 10.40 14.20
C ALA A 651 -10.30 9.43 14.05
N GLU A 652 -10.19 8.19 14.57
CA GLU A 652 -11.29 7.23 14.52
C GLU A 652 -12.38 7.58 15.54
N MET A 653 -13.62 7.70 15.05
CA MET A 653 -14.77 8.07 15.87
C MET A 653 -15.84 7.00 15.90
N PRO A 654 -16.47 6.72 17.06
CA PRO A 654 -17.66 5.91 17.12
C PRO A 654 -18.85 6.67 16.53
N LEU A 655 -19.75 5.95 15.86
CA LEU A 655 -21.03 6.48 15.44
C LEU A 655 -22.07 6.20 16.53
N LEU A 656 -22.78 7.23 16.99
CA LEU A 656 -23.69 7.15 18.14
C LEU A 656 -25.14 7.42 17.71
N LEU A 657 -26.11 6.83 18.39
CA LEU A 657 -27.53 7.00 18.08
C LEU A 657 -28.02 8.43 18.33
N GLY A 658 -28.79 8.96 17.38
CA GLY A 658 -29.38 10.29 17.45
C GLY A 658 -28.53 11.39 16.84
N GLU A 659 -29.03 12.62 16.93
CA GLU A 659 -28.44 13.80 16.30
C GLU A 659 -27.37 14.43 17.20
N HIS A 660 -26.37 15.05 16.57
CA HIS A 660 -25.33 15.85 17.22
C HIS A 660 -24.66 15.18 18.44
N GLN A 661 -24.32 13.90 18.31
CA GLN A 661 -23.72 13.13 19.39
C GLN A 661 -22.21 13.38 19.49
N ILE A 662 -21.73 13.79 20.66
CA ILE A 662 -20.31 13.90 20.97
C ILE A 662 -19.89 12.64 21.75
N PRO A 663 -18.88 11.88 21.28
CA PRO A 663 -18.33 10.77 22.04
C PRO A 663 -17.94 11.18 23.46
N SER A 664 -18.28 10.34 24.43
CA SER A 664 -17.98 10.66 25.82
C SER A 664 -16.47 10.72 26.08
N PRO A 665 -16.00 11.68 26.88
CA PRO A 665 -14.60 11.73 27.29
C PRO A 665 -14.22 10.47 28.09
N ALA A 666 -12.95 10.11 28.04
CA ALA A 666 -12.39 9.08 28.91
C ALA A 666 -12.57 9.47 30.40
N LYS A 667 -12.79 8.48 31.26
CA LYS A 667 -13.14 8.69 32.69
C LYS A 667 -11.94 8.78 33.62
#